data_AF-A0A6J0BTA3-F1
#
_entry.id   AF-A0A6J0BTA3-F1
#
_cell.length_a   1.000
_cell.length_b   1.000
_cell.length_c   1.000
_cell.angle_alpha   90.00
_cell.angle_beta   90.00
_cell.angle_gamma   90.00
#
_symmetry.space_group_name_H-M   'P 1'
#
loop_
_entity.id
_entity.type
_entity.pdbx_description
1 polymer ?
#
loop_
_entity_poly.entity_id
_entity_poly.type
_entity_poly.pdbx_seq_one_letter_code
_entity_poly.pdbx_strand_id
1 'polypeptide(L)'
;MQNSGFLIATVVAVVVTLTWSTPLKFNENFPVDTSILIYRLPSTVIPNHYDLELVPLFTPDQEFTFTGQLNISISVVALTNVIIVHSANLNINQSATTLYNVANETFVAIATQTYDENREFWILSFTENLPLGNYRLYFSFGGELLTDMRGLYRSSYQIGNETRWLVATQFQATSARRAFPCFDEPGLKATFSVRLAHFTNQTALSNMPNISTSDADATIGGRVWTQFETTSVMSTYLLAFVISDFEKLSSEDGFFAIWSRSEAVDTGSWALETSQACYQVCLNILGEDPWPKIDQVAIPDFSAGAMENWGLITYRERLLLWQDGESSTTARETISSIISHEFAHIWFGNLVSPKWWDHLWFNEGFASFLEYRVPSLTTWIWRYAERAITDQQLPALITDSLETTRPMTNPVGSPDSIWSSFDNIAYAKSACVIRMLNRVMREDLFELALRNYLNQTAFGIFEPSELWEQMQIVADSNSALQNHMPITTIMESWTEQAGFPLVTVLRNYSTTVVAFSQERFFMNRNSPTADPEAQRWWIPITVALGTNPTRCNSAFIQPDWLRAQDKAIMMNGFANDTWVIANCQGIGFYRTNYDTQNWRMLIDYLKSTDYDQINAINRAILVDDSLNLARAGYIDYSIALDLLSYITNDLDFIVWRAAITDIRYLNTILVSSENYVSWQGFLHSLISNVTETLGWVPNTADDHPTRIHREQVLNLACQIDYPGARSAAESLFDLWITNPQLNPVDPDLRSVVYCWGVKTVPETTWDIMWNRFLTASLATEENLLLRGLACTENPEIIEKYLRLSITPNSGIRSQDTYTVFSAILNSGQNNVDILLNFIENYTADIAEFYGGMGDVNNMLISIAGRITNQQQLEKLQEVTSSEALGASSAVIQRTLQTANVNLEWISNYEPLIEEWLSEQGFISDSTAAPVVTTLPPDVETTTLESGAPVLTSSLFLISSFVAMAMSNYVIT
;
A
#
# COMPACT_ATOMS: atom_id res chain seq x y z
N MET A 1 25.78 52.91 -50.77
CA MET A 1 25.88 54.12 -51.64
C MET A 1 24.56 54.29 -52.37
N GLN A 2 24.02 55.52 -52.41
CA GLN A 2 23.06 56.12 -53.39
C GLN A 2 21.88 55.29 -53.97
N ASN A 3 20.70 55.82 -54.32
CA ASN A 3 19.90 57.06 -54.10
C ASN A 3 18.57 56.80 -54.88
N SER A 4 17.34 57.26 -54.56
CA SER A 4 16.73 58.15 -53.53
C SER A 4 15.33 57.55 -53.20
N GLY A 5 14.42 58.05 -52.35
CA GLY A 5 14.32 59.25 -51.53
C GLY A 5 12.99 60.00 -51.82
N PHE A 6 11.97 59.86 -50.96
CA PHE A 6 10.95 60.87 -50.60
C PHE A 6 9.98 60.36 -49.51
N LEU A 7 10.19 60.83 -48.28
CA LEU A 7 9.20 61.38 -47.33
C LEU A 7 7.68 61.24 -47.64
N ILE A 8 6.90 60.57 -46.77
CA ILE A 8 5.82 61.15 -45.90
C ILE A 8 4.89 60.07 -45.27
N ALA A 9 4.54 60.32 -43.99
CA ALA A 9 3.38 59.83 -43.20
C ALA A 9 3.03 58.32 -43.12
N THR A 10 3.29 57.76 -41.94
CA THR A 10 2.78 56.48 -41.45
C THR A 10 1.27 56.51 -41.16
N VAL A 11 0.44 55.89 -42.01
CA VAL A 11 -0.88 55.34 -41.64
C VAL A 11 -1.14 54.10 -42.49
N VAL A 12 -1.09 52.89 -41.90
CA VAL A 12 -1.64 51.67 -42.52
C VAL A 12 -2.56 51.01 -41.49
N ALA A 13 -3.76 50.65 -41.93
CA ALA A 13 -4.84 50.22 -41.06
C ALA A 13 -4.65 48.80 -40.51
N VAL A 14 -5.01 48.62 -39.24
CA VAL A 14 -5.26 47.30 -38.66
C VAL A 14 -6.61 46.78 -39.19
N VAL A 15 -6.58 45.71 -39.98
CA VAL A 15 -7.78 44.93 -40.29
C VAL A 15 -7.95 43.90 -39.19
N VAL A 16 -8.95 44.12 -38.33
CA VAL A 16 -9.30 43.19 -37.26
C VAL A 16 -10.03 41.98 -37.85
N THR A 17 -9.33 40.85 -37.98
CA THR A 17 -9.96 39.54 -38.15
C THR A 17 -10.25 38.93 -36.79
N LEU A 18 -11.53 38.95 -36.39
CA LEU A 18 -12.04 38.31 -35.18
C LEU A 18 -11.91 36.77 -35.28
N THR A 19 -10.79 36.20 -34.86
CA THR A 19 -10.72 34.78 -34.50
C THR A 19 -11.33 34.61 -33.12
N TRP A 20 -12.47 33.95 -33.05
CA TRP A 20 -13.11 33.57 -31.79
C TRP A 20 -12.29 32.46 -31.12
N SER A 21 -11.30 32.85 -30.31
CA SER A 21 -10.80 31.98 -29.26
C SER A 21 -11.88 31.84 -28.20
N THR A 22 -12.74 30.83 -28.33
CA THR A 22 -13.54 30.38 -27.19
C THR A 22 -12.56 29.93 -26.11
N PRO A 23 -12.55 30.55 -24.91
CA PRO A 23 -11.88 29.93 -23.79
C PRO A 23 -12.52 28.56 -23.60
N LEU A 24 -11.71 27.52 -23.45
CA LEU A 24 -12.21 26.29 -22.85
C LEU A 24 -12.75 26.69 -21.48
N LYS A 25 -14.06 26.56 -21.30
CA LYS A 25 -14.68 26.64 -19.98
C LYS A 25 -14.29 25.39 -19.23
N PHE A 26 -13.07 25.37 -18.70
CA PHE A 26 -12.80 24.59 -17.51
C PHE A 26 -13.80 25.04 -16.45
N ASN A 27 -14.44 24.06 -15.81
CA ASN A 27 -15.48 24.33 -14.86
C ASN A 27 -14.83 24.69 -13.52
N GLU A 28 -14.30 25.92 -13.40
CA GLU A 28 -13.70 26.49 -12.17
C GLU A 28 -14.68 26.57 -10.97
N ASN A 29 -15.89 26.03 -11.12
CA ASN A 29 -16.78 25.70 -10.04
C ASN A 29 -16.91 24.18 -9.94
N PHE A 30 -15.92 23.52 -9.33
CA PHE A 30 -16.31 22.45 -8.41
C PHE A 30 -17.23 23.10 -7.37
N PRO A 31 -18.49 22.69 -7.24
CA PRO A 31 -19.30 23.16 -6.13
C PRO A 31 -18.60 22.67 -4.87
N VAL A 32 -18.04 23.60 -4.09
CA VAL A 32 -17.57 23.27 -2.73
C VAL A 32 -18.79 22.72 -2.02
N ASP A 33 -18.81 21.40 -1.80
CA ASP A 33 -19.95 20.79 -1.14
C ASP A 33 -20.05 21.42 0.23
N THR A 34 -21.17 22.11 0.45
CA THR A 34 -21.45 22.77 1.73
C THR A 34 -21.48 21.78 2.88
N SER A 35 -21.59 20.46 2.63
CA SER A 35 -21.42 19.39 3.62
C SER A 35 -19.98 19.29 4.16
N ILE A 36 -18.96 19.58 3.35
CA ILE A 36 -17.54 19.55 3.75
C ILE A 36 -17.24 20.72 4.70
N LEU A 37 -17.76 21.91 4.38
CA LEU A 37 -17.54 23.12 5.18
C LEU A 37 -18.11 23.03 6.61
N ILE A 38 -19.03 22.11 6.89
CA ILE A 38 -19.62 21.96 8.23
C ILE A 38 -18.63 21.35 9.23
N TYR A 39 -17.67 20.54 8.75
CA TYR A 39 -16.65 19.84 9.54
C TYR A 39 -15.32 20.59 9.68
N ARG A 40 -15.16 21.73 9.01
CA ARG A 40 -13.91 22.52 9.04
C ARG A 40 -13.92 23.54 10.17
N LEU A 41 -12.75 23.75 10.80
CA LEU A 41 -12.56 24.80 11.78
C LEU A 41 -12.56 26.20 11.12
N PRO A 42 -13.09 27.25 11.79
CA PRO A 42 -12.99 28.61 11.29
C PRO A 42 -11.54 29.12 11.26
N SER A 43 -11.15 29.79 10.18
CA SER A 43 -9.82 30.42 10.03
C SER A 43 -9.63 31.71 10.86
N THR A 44 -10.47 31.95 11.88
CA THR A 44 -10.43 33.15 12.72
C THR A 44 -9.42 33.05 13.87
N VAL A 45 -9.00 31.82 14.22
CA VAL A 45 -8.07 31.50 15.31
C VAL A 45 -7.04 30.50 14.79
N ILE A 46 -5.76 30.75 15.08
CA ILE A 46 -4.63 29.92 14.63
C ILE A 46 -3.82 29.47 15.86
N PRO A 47 -3.45 28.17 16.01
CA PRO A 47 -2.54 27.72 17.04
C PRO A 47 -1.09 28.13 16.75
N ASN A 48 -0.29 28.37 17.78
CA ASN A 48 1.15 28.64 17.64
C ASN A 48 2.01 27.66 18.45
N HIS A 49 1.55 27.32 19.66
CA HIS A 49 2.26 26.44 20.59
C HIS A 49 1.28 25.64 21.45
N TYR A 50 1.58 24.37 21.70
CA TYR A 50 0.92 23.51 22.67
C TYR A 50 1.93 23.12 23.76
N ASP A 51 1.56 23.32 25.02
CA ASP A 51 2.32 22.86 26.19
C ASP A 51 1.44 21.83 26.93
N LEU A 52 1.79 20.56 26.76
CA LEU A 52 0.96 19.39 27.03
C LEU A 52 1.59 18.49 28.10
N GLU A 53 0.85 18.29 29.19
CA GLU A 53 1.18 17.33 30.23
C GLU A 53 0.16 16.18 30.24
N LEU A 54 0.63 14.93 30.23
CA LEU A 54 -0.21 13.73 30.30
C LEU A 54 0.23 12.80 31.42
N VAL A 55 -0.75 12.27 32.15
CA VAL A 55 -0.59 11.21 33.16
C VAL A 55 -1.43 9.99 32.77
N PRO A 56 -0.84 9.03 32.02
CA PRO A 56 -1.49 7.76 31.74
C PRO A 56 -1.52 6.81 32.96
N LEU A 57 -2.67 6.17 33.16
CA LEU A 57 -3.00 5.30 34.28
C LEU A 57 -3.41 3.92 33.73
N PHE A 58 -2.41 3.18 33.26
CA PHE A 58 -2.57 2.05 32.32
C PHE A 58 -2.27 0.67 32.93
N THR A 59 -2.45 0.51 34.23
CA THR A 59 -2.47 -0.81 34.88
C THR A 59 -3.91 -1.23 35.21
N PRO A 60 -4.22 -2.53 35.34
CA PRO A 60 -5.59 -3.01 35.56
C PRO A 60 -6.29 -2.44 36.81
N ASP A 61 -5.53 -2.08 37.84
CA ASP A 61 -6.01 -1.44 39.08
C ASP A 61 -6.34 0.06 38.93
N GLN A 62 -6.05 0.65 37.76
CA GLN A 62 -6.25 2.07 37.47
C GLN A 62 -7.26 2.33 36.33
N GLU A 63 -8.04 1.30 35.97
CA GLU A 63 -9.16 1.36 35.00
C GLU A 63 -8.76 1.80 33.57
N PHE A 64 -7.47 1.85 33.25
CA PHE A 64 -6.94 2.25 31.94
C PHE A 64 -7.42 3.63 31.48
N THR A 65 -7.16 4.64 32.29
CA THR A 65 -7.53 6.03 32.03
C THR A 65 -6.31 6.93 31.82
N PHE A 66 -6.52 8.19 31.48
CA PHE A 66 -5.49 9.22 31.56
C PHE A 66 -6.08 10.56 31.98
N THR A 67 -5.23 11.42 32.54
CA THR A 67 -5.54 12.84 32.80
C THR A 67 -4.53 13.73 32.11
N GLY A 68 -4.93 14.94 31.76
CA GLY A 68 -4.07 15.89 31.07
C GLY A 68 -4.33 17.35 31.43
N GLN A 69 -3.28 18.15 31.25
CA GLN A 69 -3.32 19.61 31.28
C GLN A 69 -2.73 20.12 29.97
N LEU A 70 -3.32 21.18 29.42
CA LEU A 70 -2.89 21.75 28.15
C LEU A 70 -2.99 23.27 28.19
N ASN A 71 -1.90 23.95 27.84
CA ASN A 71 -1.92 25.36 27.45
C ASN A 71 -1.68 25.50 25.94
N ILE A 72 -2.64 26.10 25.24
CA ILE A 72 -2.51 26.44 23.81
C ILE A 72 -2.26 27.94 23.68
N SER A 73 -1.13 28.35 23.11
CA SER A 73 -0.92 29.73 22.68
C SER A 73 -1.53 29.94 21.30
N ILE A 74 -2.55 30.79 21.20
CA ILE A 74 -3.36 31.01 20.00
C ILE A 74 -3.33 32.48 19.57
N SER A 75 -3.53 32.71 18.27
CA SER A 75 -3.65 34.04 17.66
C SER A 75 -5.06 34.22 17.09
N VAL A 76 -5.79 35.23 17.56
CA VAL A 76 -7.05 35.67 16.96
C VAL A 76 -6.72 36.60 15.80
N VAL A 77 -6.99 36.16 14.57
CA VAL A 77 -6.62 36.86 13.32
C VAL A 77 -7.81 37.52 12.62
N ALA A 78 -9.04 37.19 13.04
CA ALA A 78 -10.26 37.91 12.68
C ALA A 78 -11.16 38.08 13.91
N LEU A 79 -11.95 39.16 13.98
CA LEU A 79 -12.89 39.38 15.07
C LEU A 79 -13.89 38.22 15.17
N THR A 80 -13.94 37.56 16.31
CA THR A 80 -14.80 36.40 16.57
C THR A 80 -15.29 36.41 18.00
N ASN A 81 -16.54 36.03 18.24
CA ASN A 81 -17.07 35.76 19.58
C ASN A 81 -17.10 34.26 19.92
N VAL A 82 -16.37 33.44 19.16
CA VAL A 82 -16.26 32.00 19.35
C VAL A 82 -14.83 31.51 19.09
N ILE A 83 -14.38 30.55 19.90
CA ILE A 83 -13.22 29.69 19.63
C ILE A 83 -13.74 28.26 19.52
N ILE A 84 -13.30 27.52 18.50
CA ILE A 84 -13.67 26.13 18.27
C ILE A 84 -12.37 25.31 18.19
N VAL A 85 -12.33 24.18 18.89
CA VAL A 85 -11.27 23.17 18.78
C VAL A 85 -11.91 21.79 18.57
N HIS A 86 -11.16 20.85 18.01
CA HIS A 86 -11.57 19.45 17.98
C HIS A 86 -11.38 18.80 19.35
N SER A 87 -12.28 17.87 19.70
CA SER A 87 -12.25 17.04 20.90
C SER A 87 -13.16 15.83 20.67
N ALA A 88 -12.71 14.61 20.98
CA ALA A 88 -13.54 13.40 20.91
C ALA A 88 -13.22 12.46 22.06
N ASN A 89 -14.21 11.83 22.69
CA ASN A 89 -14.03 10.91 23.83
C ASN A 89 -13.24 11.49 25.03
N LEU A 90 -13.28 12.82 25.23
CA LEU A 90 -12.59 13.53 26.31
C LEU A 90 -13.57 14.18 27.30
N ASN A 91 -13.30 13.99 28.59
CA ASN A 91 -13.99 14.63 29.70
C ASN A 91 -13.32 15.97 30.06
N ILE A 92 -13.72 17.07 29.40
CA ILE A 92 -13.18 18.42 29.65
C ILE A 92 -13.76 19.03 30.92
N ASN A 93 -12.89 19.47 31.84
CA ASN A 93 -13.29 20.23 33.01
C ASN A 93 -13.60 21.69 32.64
N GLN A 94 -14.88 21.95 32.35
CA GLN A 94 -15.38 23.28 31.98
C GLN A 94 -15.00 24.36 33.00
N SER A 95 -15.04 24.03 34.29
CA SER A 95 -14.78 24.99 35.38
C SER A 95 -13.31 25.39 35.52
N ALA A 96 -12.40 24.55 35.03
CA ALA A 96 -10.96 24.84 34.96
C ALA A 96 -10.55 25.49 33.64
N THR A 97 -11.39 25.43 32.60
CA THR A 97 -11.08 25.96 31.26
C THR A 97 -11.04 27.49 31.30
N THR A 98 -9.94 28.10 30.86
CA THR A 98 -9.76 29.56 30.88
C THR A 98 -9.14 30.11 29.61
N LEU A 99 -9.54 31.34 29.24
CA LEU A 99 -8.89 32.11 28.18
C LEU A 99 -8.21 33.34 28.80
N TYR A 100 -6.91 33.50 28.56
CA TYR A 100 -6.11 34.63 29.03
C TYR A 100 -5.65 35.49 27.85
N ASN A 101 -5.99 36.78 27.86
CA ASN A 101 -5.51 37.74 26.87
C ASN A 101 -4.10 38.21 27.26
N VAL A 102 -3.10 37.93 26.42
CA VAL A 102 -1.68 38.21 26.71
C VAL A 102 -1.38 39.71 26.66
N ALA A 103 -2.05 40.48 25.80
CA ALA A 103 -1.77 41.90 25.62
C ALA A 103 -2.34 42.78 26.74
N ASN A 104 -3.48 42.38 27.32
CA ASN A 104 -4.15 43.08 28.42
C ASN A 104 -3.83 42.50 29.80
N GLU A 105 -3.11 41.38 29.86
CA GLU A 105 -2.80 40.60 31.07
C GLU A 105 -4.02 40.12 31.88
N THR A 106 -5.18 39.96 31.22
CA THR A 106 -6.48 39.63 31.86
C THR A 106 -7.10 38.33 31.35
N PHE A 107 -7.75 37.59 32.25
CA PHE A 107 -8.68 36.53 31.87
C PHE A 107 -9.93 37.10 31.17
N VAL A 108 -10.38 36.42 30.12
CA VAL A 108 -11.62 36.71 29.39
C VAL A 108 -12.70 35.75 29.87
N ALA A 109 -13.87 36.28 30.21
CA ALA A 109 -15.00 35.47 30.65
C ALA A 109 -15.57 34.65 29.48
N ILE A 110 -15.46 33.32 29.56
CA ILE A 110 -16.14 32.38 28.67
C ILE A 110 -17.63 32.36 29.07
N ALA A 111 -18.52 32.65 28.13
CA ALA A 111 -19.95 32.77 28.38
C ALA A 111 -20.66 31.41 28.41
N THR A 112 -20.31 30.52 27.47
CA THR A 112 -20.82 29.14 27.40
C THR A 112 -19.75 28.21 26.84
N GLN A 113 -19.79 26.94 27.24
CA GLN A 113 -19.02 25.86 26.65
C GLN A 113 -20.00 24.77 26.20
N THR A 114 -19.87 24.30 24.97
CA THR A 114 -20.77 23.29 24.38
C THR A 114 -19.99 22.29 23.53
N TYR A 115 -20.35 21.02 23.64
CA TYR A 115 -19.84 19.95 22.80
C TYR A 115 -20.79 19.69 21.62
N ASP A 116 -20.25 19.58 20.42
CA ASP A 116 -20.94 19.05 19.24
C ASP A 116 -20.34 17.69 18.89
N GLU A 117 -21.06 16.63 19.26
CA GLU A 117 -20.64 15.25 19.10
C GLU A 117 -20.52 14.83 17.63
N ASN A 118 -21.41 15.31 16.76
CA ASN A 118 -21.41 14.94 15.34
C ASN A 118 -20.20 15.48 14.58
N ARG A 119 -19.64 16.61 15.05
CA ARG A 119 -18.48 17.28 14.44
C ARG A 119 -17.21 17.18 15.26
N GLU A 120 -17.28 16.50 16.40
CA GLU A 120 -16.19 16.40 17.38
C GLU A 120 -15.65 17.79 17.78
N PHE A 121 -16.53 18.79 17.96
CA PHE A 121 -16.14 20.17 18.29
C PHE A 121 -16.40 20.51 19.76
N TRP A 122 -15.40 21.09 20.43
CA TRP A 122 -15.58 21.84 21.67
C TRP A 122 -15.63 23.35 21.36
N ILE A 123 -16.76 23.97 21.71
CA ILE A 123 -17.09 25.35 21.32
C ILE A 123 -17.11 26.24 22.57
N LEU A 124 -16.27 27.29 22.55
CA LEU A 124 -16.17 28.31 23.59
C LEU A 124 -16.77 29.62 23.06
N SER A 125 -17.89 30.07 23.61
CA SER A 125 -18.58 31.30 23.19
C SER A 125 -18.34 32.46 24.14
N PHE A 126 -18.30 33.68 23.61
CA PHE A 126 -18.06 34.93 24.32
C PHE A 126 -19.21 35.91 24.10
N THR A 127 -19.48 36.79 25.07
CA THR A 127 -20.55 37.81 24.95
C THR A 127 -20.19 38.94 23.99
N GLU A 128 -18.90 39.19 23.80
CA GLU A 128 -18.35 40.21 22.90
C GLU A 128 -17.34 39.56 21.96
N ASN A 129 -17.04 40.21 20.83
CA ASN A 129 -15.98 39.76 19.93
C ASN A 129 -14.62 39.91 20.60
N LEU A 130 -13.83 38.84 20.56
CA LEU A 130 -12.41 38.85 20.91
C LEU A 130 -11.67 39.82 19.96
N PRO A 131 -10.92 40.80 20.49
CA PRO A 131 -9.99 41.60 19.70
C PRO A 131 -8.91 40.73 19.05
N LEU A 132 -8.34 41.23 17.95
CA LEU A 132 -7.14 40.64 17.34
C LEU A 132 -5.99 40.64 18.34
N GLY A 133 -5.22 39.54 18.40
CA GLY A 133 -4.08 39.42 19.29
C GLY A 133 -3.84 38.00 19.79
N ASN A 134 -2.90 37.88 20.73
CA ASN A 134 -2.45 36.59 21.26
C ASN A 134 -3.13 36.26 22.59
N TYR A 135 -3.52 35.01 22.73
CA TYR A 135 -4.20 34.47 23.91
C TYR A 135 -3.56 33.16 24.34
N ARG A 136 -3.76 32.78 25.60
CA ARG A 136 -3.51 31.42 26.09
C ARG A 136 -4.84 30.80 26.47
N LEU A 137 -5.14 29.65 25.88
CA LEU A 137 -6.31 28.84 26.17
C LEU A 137 -5.84 27.62 26.99
N TYR A 138 -6.35 27.49 28.21
CA TYR A 138 -6.02 26.39 29.10
C TYR A 138 -7.18 25.39 29.22
N PHE A 139 -6.85 24.11 29.16
CA PHE A 139 -7.76 22.99 29.43
C PHE A 139 -7.19 22.06 30.51
N SER A 140 -8.08 21.46 31.28
CA SER A 140 -7.83 20.26 32.08
C SER A 140 -8.87 19.21 31.69
N PHE A 141 -8.43 17.98 31.45
CA PHE A 141 -9.26 16.93 30.86
C PHE A 141 -8.81 15.53 31.32
N GLY A 142 -9.61 14.53 31.00
CA GLY A 142 -9.21 13.13 31.06
C GLY A 142 -9.95 12.29 30.03
N GLY A 143 -9.50 11.06 29.82
CA GLY A 143 -10.07 10.13 28.84
C GLY A 143 -9.74 8.68 29.17
N GLU A 144 -10.21 7.77 28.33
CA GLU A 144 -9.96 6.34 28.43
C GLU A 144 -8.89 5.89 27.44
N LEU A 145 -8.03 4.96 27.85
CA LEU A 145 -7.05 4.31 27.00
C LEU A 145 -7.71 3.11 26.34
N LEU A 146 -8.34 3.37 25.19
CA LEU A 146 -9.09 2.38 24.41
C LEU A 146 -8.17 1.30 23.79
N THR A 147 -8.80 0.28 23.20
CA THR A 147 -8.12 -0.83 22.48
C THR A 147 -8.43 -0.81 20.97
N ASP A 148 -8.96 0.30 20.45
CA ASP A 148 -9.27 0.50 19.03
C ASP A 148 -8.07 1.00 18.20
N MET A 149 -6.90 1.13 18.84
CA MET A 149 -5.63 1.58 18.23
C MET A 149 -5.77 2.95 17.53
N ARG A 150 -6.47 3.89 18.19
CA ARG A 150 -6.68 5.28 17.75
C ARG A 150 -6.54 6.24 18.93
N GLY A 151 -6.02 7.43 18.69
CA GLY A 151 -5.80 8.41 19.76
C GLY A 151 -4.66 7.98 20.68
N LEU A 152 -4.81 8.22 21.99
CA LEU A 152 -3.93 7.68 23.02
C LEU A 152 -4.54 6.38 23.53
N TYR A 153 -3.89 5.25 23.28
CA TYR A 153 -4.48 3.92 23.45
C TYR A 153 -3.55 2.96 24.21
N ARG A 154 -4.10 1.84 24.71
CA ARG A 154 -3.32 0.80 25.40
C ARG A 154 -3.02 -0.39 24.49
N SER A 155 -1.82 -0.95 24.63
CA SER A 155 -1.41 -2.22 24.00
C SER A 155 -0.79 -3.15 25.05
N SER A 156 -0.70 -4.44 24.75
CA SER A 156 -0.09 -5.42 25.66
C SER A 156 0.64 -6.57 24.95
N TYR A 157 1.58 -7.16 25.69
CA TYR A 157 2.28 -8.39 25.31
C TYR A 157 2.51 -9.27 26.55
N GLN A 158 2.89 -10.53 26.34
CA GLN A 158 3.13 -11.49 27.41
C GLN A 158 4.63 -11.74 27.58
N ILE A 159 5.13 -11.76 28.81
CA ILE A 159 6.42 -12.36 29.15
C ILE A 159 6.13 -13.57 30.06
N GLY A 160 6.17 -14.76 29.48
CA GLY A 160 5.74 -15.99 30.17
C GLY A 160 4.26 -15.92 30.55
N ASN A 161 3.97 -15.79 31.85
CA ASN A 161 2.60 -15.67 32.38
C ASN A 161 2.26 -14.24 32.84
N GLU A 162 3.12 -13.25 32.57
CA GLU A 162 2.93 -11.86 32.99
C GLU A 162 2.56 -10.96 31.80
N THR A 163 1.40 -10.30 31.88
CA THR A 163 0.99 -9.30 30.88
C THR A 163 1.72 -7.98 31.15
N ARG A 164 2.54 -7.56 30.18
CA ARG A 164 3.14 -6.23 30.13
C ARG A 164 2.19 -5.27 29.42
N TRP A 165 1.99 -4.09 30.00
CA TRP A 165 1.13 -3.04 29.47
C TRP A 165 1.97 -1.85 28.99
N LEU A 166 1.59 -1.31 27.84
CA LEU A 166 2.16 -0.10 27.28
C LEU A 166 1.07 0.87 26.81
N VAL A 167 1.46 2.12 26.63
CA VAL A 167 0.64 3.17 26.01
C VAL A 167 1.31 3.61 24.71
N ALA A 168 0.51 3.81 23.68
CA ALA A 168 0.95 4.27 22.36
C ALA A 168 -0.03 5.29 21.78
N THR A 169 0.35 5.92 20.67
CA THR A 169 -0.47 6.88 19.93
C THR A 169 -0.64 6.49 18.47
N GLN A 170 -1.84 6.68 17.94
CA GLN A 170 -2.09 6.73 16.49
C GLN A 170 -3.03 7.90 16.21
N PHE A 171 -2.50 9.01 15.68
CA PHE A 171 -3.26 10.25 15.50
C PHE A 171 -3.72 10.50 14.06
N GLN A 172 -3.10 9.89 13.05
CA GLN A 172 -3.54 10.00 11.65
C GLN A 172 -4.91 9.29 11.47
N ALA A 173 -5.88 9.86 10.75
CA ALA A 173 -5.89 11.21 10.17
C ALA A 173 -6.47 12.29 11.11
N THR A 174 -7.37 11.92 12.03
CA THR A 174 -8.15 12.85 12.87
C THR A 174 -8.33 12.36 14.31
N SER A 175 -7.27 11.79 14.89
CA SER A 175 -7.33 11.16 16.22
C SER A 175 -6.49 11.87 17.31
N ALA A 176 -5.75 12.94 17.02
CA ALA A 176 -5.08 13.72 18.07
C ALA A 176 -6.11 14.35 19.04
N ARG A 177 -7.28 14.75 18.51
CA ARG A 177 -8.48 15.17 19.26
C ARG A 177 -9.00 14.17 20.30
N ARG A 178 -8.60 12.90 20.22
CA ARG A 178 -8.93 11.84 21.20
C ARG A 178 -7.94 11.77 22.38
N ALA A 179 -6.78 12.41 22.25
CA ALA A 179 -5.77 12.50 23.30
C ALA A 179 -5.81 13.86 24.01
N PHE A 180 -6.06 14.96 23.29
CA PHE A 180 -6.17 16.30 23.88
C PHE A 180 -7.00 17.26 22.97
N PRO A 181 -7.68 18.28 23.52
CA PRO A 181 -8.45 19.22 22.71
C PRO A 181 -7.53 20.10 21.86
N CYS A 182 -7.68 20.10 20.54
CA CYS A 182 -6.71 20.75 19.64
C CYS A 182 -7.29 21.20 18.30
N PHE A 183 -6.53 22.03 17.56
CA PHE A 183 -6.87 22.44 16.20
C PHE A 183 -6.48 21.34 15.20
N ASP A 184 -7.16 20.20 15.29
CA ASP A 184 -6.80 18.94 14.62
C ASP A 184 -7.09 18.92 13.10
N GLU A 185 -6.42 19.80 12.35
CA GLU A 185 -6.35 19.81 10.88
C GLU A 185 -4.88 19.91 10.43
N PRO A 186 -4.44 19.21 9.36
CA PRO A 186 -3.02 19.11 9.03
C PRO A 186 -2.38 20.46 8.67
N GLY A 187 -3.12 21.39 8.07
CA GLY A 187 -2.63 22.74 7.76
C GLY A 187 -2.47 23.68 8.97
N LEU A 188 -2.98 23.33 10.16
CA LEU A 188 -2.91 24.16 11.37
C LEU A 188 -1.70 23.79 12.25
N LYS A 189 -0.51 23.84 11.65
CA LYS A 189 0.76 23.49 12.30
C LYS A 189 1.08 24.36 13.52
N ALA A 190 1.76 23.77 14.50
CA ALA A 190 2.25 24.44 15.70
C ALA A 190 3.53 23.77 16.24
N THR A 191 4.12 24.36 17.28
CA THR A 191 5.18 23.71 18.07
C THR A 191 4.59 23.03 19.31
N PHE A 192 5.22 21.96 19.79
CA PHE A 192 4.74 21.17 20.94
C PHE A 192 5.83 21.03 22.00
N SER A 193 5.53 21.38 23.24
CA SER A 193 6.29 20.98 24.44
C SER A 193 5.51 19.86 25.14
N VAL A 194 6.18 18.76 25.48
CA VAL A 194 5.53 17.54 25.99
C VAL A 194 6.16 17.10 27.29
N ARG A 195 5.30 16.79 28.28
CA ARG A 195 5.66 16.10 29.53
C ARG A 195 4.80 14.86 29.72
N LEU A 196 5.45 13.72 29.91
CA LEU A 196 4.78 12.43 30.13
C LEU A 196 5.14 11.88 31.52
N ALA A 197 4.12 11.50 32.29
CA ALA A 197 4.32 10.80 33.56
C ALA A 197 4.32 9.29 33.38
N HIS A 198 5.33 8.60 33.90
CA HIS A 198 5.49 7.14 33.80
C HIS A 198 6.15 6.54 35.05
N PHE A 199 6.16 5.21 35.17
CA PHE A 199 6.87 4.55 36.27
C PHE A 199 8.39 4.53 36.02
N THR A 200 9.18 4.43 37.09
CA THR A 200 10.66 4.48 37.05
C THR A 200 11.32 3.29 36.35
N ASN A 201 10.58 2.20 36.14
CA ASN A 201 10.99 1.02 35.38
C ASN A 201 10.51 1.05 33.92
N GLN A 202 9.98 2.17 33.45
CA GLN A 202 9.49 2.39 32.08
C GLN A 202 10.25 3.53 31.43
N THR A 203 10.29 3.52 30.10
CA THR A 203 10.76 4.64 29.28
C THR A 203 9.56 5.33 28.64
N ALA A 204 9.56 6.66 28.64
CA ALA A 204 8.68 7.46 27.79
C ALA A 204 9.47 7.96 26.57
N LEU A 205 8.88 7.79 25.38
CA LEU A 205 9.37 8.27 24.10
C LEU A 205 8.40 9.30 23.53
N SER A 206 8.92 10.29 22.81
CA SER A 206 8.14 11.21 21.98
C SER A 206 8.95 11.63 20.75
N ASN A 207 8.43 12.53 19.92
CA ASN A 207 9.04 13.01 18.68
C ASN A 207 10.47 13.56 18.84
N MET A 208 10.73 14.22 19.98
CA MET A 208 11.98 14.93 20.28
C MET A 208 12.82 14.21 21.34
N PRO A 209 14.11 14.56 21.52
CA PRO A 209 14.96 14.04 22.60
C PRO A 209 14.44 14.39 24.01
N ASN A 210 14.83 13.56 24.99
CA ASN A 210 14.59 13.80 26.42
C ASN A 210 15.57 14.86 26.96
N ILE A 211 15.06 15.92 27.61
CA ILE A 211 15.84 16.92 28.34
C ILE A 211 16.18 16.43 29.75
N SER A 212 15.17 15.95 30.48
CA SER A 212 15.27 15.62 31.89
C SER A 212 14.12 14.74 32.35
N THR A 213 14.43 13.82 33.26
CA THR A 213 13.45 13.05 34.06
C THR A 213 13.49 13.52 35.52
N SER A 214 12.32 13.70 36.15
CA SER A 214 12.21 14.17 37.54
C SER A 214 12.46 13.06 38.57
N ASP A 215 12.63 13.45 39.82
CA ASP A 215 12.38 12.54 40.96
C ASP A 215 10.91 12.06 40.97
N ALA A 216 10.66 10.95 41.67
CA ALA A 216 9.31 10.38 41.80
C ALA A 216 8.37 11.30 42.62
N ASP A 217 7.22 11.62 42.04
CA ASP A 217 6.25 12.58 42.59
C ASP A 217 5.01 11.87 43.12
N ALA A 218 4.76 12.02 44.42
CA ALA A 218 3.62 11.41 45.10
C ALA A 218 2.25 11.93 44.61
N THR A 219 2.18 13.12 44.02
CA THR A 219 0.92 13.72 43.51
C THR A 219 0.42 13.03 42.24
N ILE A 220 1.32 12.40 41.47
CA ILE A 220 1.02 11.57 40.29
C ILE A 220 1.20 10.07 40.58
N GLY A 221 1.06 9.67 41.85
CA GLY A 221 1.10 8.28 42.28
C GLY A 221 2.49 7.64 42.27
N GLY A 222 3.55 8.42 42.54
CA GLY A 222 4.93 7.94 42.61
C GLY A 222 5.62 7.77 41.23
N ARG A 223 4.99 8.30 40.17
CA ARG A 223 5.56 8.37 38.82
C ARG A 223 6.64 9.45 38.73
N VAL A 224 7.47 9.37 37.68
CA VAL A 224 8.39 10.44 37.26
C VAL A 224 7.84 11.17 36.05
N TRP A 225 8.18 12.45 35.91
CA TRP A 225 7.94 13.23 34.70
C TRP A 225 9.16 13.17 33.80
N THR A 226 8.99 12.80 32.53
CA THR A 226 9.99 13.02 31.47
C THR A 226 9.56 14.20 30.60
N GLN A 227 10.47 15.16 30.42
CA GLN A 227 10.33 16.36 29.59
C GLN A 227 11.09 16.19 28.28
N PHE A 228 10.44 16.45 27.15
CA PHE A 228 11.07 16.44 25.83
C PHE A 228 11.40 17.85 25.35
N GLU A 229 12.32 17.96 24.40
CA GLU A 229 12.58 19.21 23.67
C GLU A 229 11.34 19.67 22.89
N THR A 230 11.18 20.99 22.72
CA THR A 230 10.09 21.55 21.93
C THR A 230 10.27 21.18 20.46
N THR A 231 9.22 20.65 19.83
CA THR A 231 9.25 20.30 18.41
C THR A 231 9.48 21.53 17.51
N SER A 232 9.97 21.30 16.29
CA SER A 232 9.74 22.26 15.20
C SER A 232 8.24 22.38 14.88
N VAL A 233 7.89 23.33 14.00
CA VAL A 233 6.49 23.54 13.57
C VAL A 233 6.01 22.31 12.77
N MET A 234 5.00 21.62 13.27
CA MET A 234 4.46 20.37 12.72
C MET A 234 2.94 20.26 12.94
N SER A 235 2.30 19.32 12.24
CA SER A 235 0.86 19.07 12.34
C SER A 235 0.50 18.18 13.54
N THR A 236 -0.73 18.30 14.06
CA THR A 236 -1.20 17.52 15.23
C THR A 236 -1.15 16.01 15.01
N TYR A 237 -1.43 15.54 13.79
CA TYR A 237 -1.50 14.11 13.46
C TYR A 237 -0.16 13.36 13.54
N LEU A 238 0.95 14.09 13.65
CA LEU A 238 2.33 13.58 13.72
C LEU A 238 2.91 13.56 15.14
N LEU A 239 2.18 14.08 16.12
CA LEU A 239 2.60 14.05 17.51
C LEU A 239 2.46 12.62 18.05
N ALA A 240 3.49 12.08 18.69
CA ALA A 240 3.47 10.71 19.16
C ALA A 240 4.11 10.51 20.52
N PHE A 241 3.58 9.51 21.24
CA PHE A 241 4.04 9.07 22.56
C PHE A 241 4.07 7.55 22.61
N VAL A 242 5.13 6.97 23.18
CA VAL A 242 5.13 5.56 23.62
C VAL A 242 5.62 5.50 25.05
N ILE A 243 4.91 4.79 25.93
CA ILE A 243 5.34 4.52 27.30
C ILE A 243 5.32 3.01 27.52
N SER A 244 6.48 2.42 27.74
CA SER A 244 6.67 0.97 27.80
C SER A 244 7.92 0.59 28.61
N ASP A 245 8.10 -0.71 28.86
CA ASP A 245 9.34 -1.33 29.34
C ASP A 245 10.19 -1.90 28.19
N PHE A 246 10.08 -1.32 26.99
CA PHE A 246 10.85 -1.74 25.82
C PHE A 246 12.35 -1.50 25.96
N GLU A 247 13.12 -2.37 25.32
CA GLU A 247 14.57 -2.25 25.13
C GLU A 247 14.87 -1.72 23.72
N LYS A 248 16.14 -1.39 23.45
CA LYS A 248 16.55 -0.89 22.13
C LYS A 248 17.88 -1.41 21.62
N LEU A 249 18.00 -1.48 20.30
CA LEU A 249 19.26 -1.39 19.57
C LEU A 249 19.43 0.04 19.03
N SER A 250 20.64 0.56 18.94
CA SER A 250 20.91 1.89 18.36
C SER A 250 22.19 1.95 17.54
N SER A 251 22.26 2.92 16.63
CA SER A 251 23.49 3.26 15.89
C SER A 251 24.58 3.80 16.84
N GLU A 252 25.85 3.81 16.39
CA GLU A 252 26.99 4.24 17.22
C GLU A 252 26.89 5.71 17.67
N ASP A 253 26.28 6.57 16.85
CA ASP A 253 26.01 7.98 17.15
C ASP A 253 24.71 8.19 17.96
N GLY A 254 23.89 7.14 18.12
CA GLY A 254 22.58 7.21 18.76
C GLY A 254 21.49 7.90 17.93
N PHE A 255 21.75 8.22 16.65
CA PHE A 255 20.76 8.88 15.78
C PHE A 255 19.58 7.96 15.46
N PHE A 256 19.83 6.68 15.18
CA PHE A 256 18.80 5.67 14.99
C PHE A 256 18.65 4.80 16.23
N ALA A 257 17.42 4.45 16.58
CA ALA A 257 17.15 3.36 17.51
C ALA A 257 15.92 2.53 17.10
N ILE A 258 16.03 1.22 17.26
CA ILE A 258 14.92 0.27 17.07
C ILE A 258 14.49 -0.19 18.46
N TRP A 259 13.22 0.08 18.81
CA TRP A 259 12.62 -0.26 20.11
C TRP A 259 11.62 -1.40 19.97
N SER A 260 11.68 -2.36 20.87
CA SER A 260 10.69 -3.46 20.96
C SER A 260 10.64 -4.03 22.38
N ARG A 261 9.71 -4.95 22.62
CA ARG A 261 9.81 -5.86 23.78
C ARG A 261 11.16 -6.58 23.81
N SER A 262 11.66 -6.79 25.03
CA SER A 262 13.03 -7.27 25.30
C SER A 262 13.36 -8.61 24.65
N GLU A 263 12.43 -9.56 24.63
CA GLU A 263 12.64 -10.88 24.01
C GLU A 263 12.76 -10.86 22.48
N ALA A 264 12.48 -9.72 21.82
CA ALA A 264 12.56 -9.55 20.38
C ALA A 264 13.61 -8.52 19.94
N VAL A 265 14.29 -7.83 20.87
CA VAL A 265 15.17 -6.68 20.57
C VAL A 265 16.30 -7.00 19.59
N ASP A 266 16.90 -8.19 19.71
CA ASP A 266 17.99 -8.66 18.82
C ASP A 266 17.55 -8.83 17.35
N THR A 267 16.24 -8.99 17.11
CA THR A 267 15.65 -9.09 15.75
C THR A 267 15.45 -7.73 15.07
N GLY A 268 15.75 -6.62 15.76
CA GLY A 268 15.76 -5.27 15.19
C GLY A 268 17.02 -4.93 14.38
N SER A 269 18.02 -5.82 14.33
CA SER A 269 19.32 -5.57 13.70
C SER A 269 19.24 -5.26 12.20
N TRP A 270 18.40 -5.96 11.44
CA TRP A 270 18.19 -5.69 10.02
C TRP A 270 17.54 -4.32 9.76
N ALA A 271 16.57 -3.93 10.60
CA ALA A 271 15.95 -2.60 10.51
C ALA A 271 16.97 -1.50 10.80
N LEU A 272 17.85 -1.68 11.81
CA LEU A 272 18.89 -0.71 12.13
C LEU A 272 19.92 -0.52 11.01
N GLU A 273 20.36 -1.60 10.36
CA GLU A 273 21.25 -1.55 9.19
C GLU A 273 20.57 -0.85 8.00
N THR A 274 19.36 -1.30 7.66
CA THR A 274 18.55 -0.75 6.58
C THR A 274 18.27 0.74 6.79
N SER A 275 18.01 1.15 8.03
CA SER A 275 17.73 2.55 8.38
C SER A 275 18.86 3.47 7.97
N GLN A 276 20.10 3.12 8.33
CA GLN A 276 21.29 3.92 7.99
C GLN A 276 21.49 3.99 6.46
N ALA A 277 21.29 2.88 5.75
CA ALA A 277 21.46 2.82 4.30
C ALA A 277 20.37 3.61 3.54
N CYS A 278 19.10 3.36 3.83
CA CYS A 278 17.97 4.00 3.14
C CYS A 278 17.87 5.49 3.47
N TYR A 279 18.08 5.90 4.72
CA TYR A 279 18.06 7.32 5.08
C TYR A 279 19.16 8.11 4.38
N GLN A 280 20.37 7.55 4.25
CA GLN A 280 21.45 8.20 3.49
C GLN A 280 21.09 8.38 2.01
N VAL A 281 20.31 7.47 1.42
CA VAL A 281 19.76 7.63 0.06
C VAL A 281 18.66 8.70 0.02
N CYS A 282 17.76 8.76 1.01
CA CYS A 282 16.78 9.84 1.14
C CYS A 282 17.47 11.21 1.19
N LEU A 283 18.51 11.38 2.02
CA LEU A 283 19.30 12.63 2.09
C LEU A 283 19.90 13.01 0.73
N ASN A 284 20.41 12.05 -0.03
CA ASN A 284 20.99 12.30 -1.36
C ASN A 284 19.95 12.80 -2.38
N ILE A 285 18.71 12.30 -2.28
CA ILE A 285 17.59 12.62 -3.18
C ILE A 285 16.92 13.94 -2.77
N LEU A 286 16.63 14.11 -1.47
CA LEU A 286 15.70 15.11 -0.93
C LEU A 286 16.36 16.30 -0.23
N GLY A 287 17.66 16.19 0.11
CA GLY A 287 18.40 17.22 0.83
C GLY A 287 18.48 16.93 2.34
N GLU A 288 18.82 17.96 3.11
CA GLU A 288 19.00 17.83 4.57
C GLU A 288 17.66 17.58 5.29
N ASP A 289 17.72 16.82 6.38
CA ASP A 289 16.67 16.70 7.39
C ASP A 289 17.20 17.32 8.70
N PRO A 290 16.51 18.30 9.29
CA PRO A 290 16.96 18.96 10.51
C PRO A 290 16.63 18.19 11.80
N TRP A 291 16.01 17.00 11.72
CA TRP A 291 15.54 16.28 12.90
C TRP A 291 16.69 15.61 13.68
N PRO A 292 16.70 15.66 15.03
CA PRO A 292 17.89 15.26 15.81
C PRO A 292 18.06 13.75 16.08
N LYS A 293 17.02 12.93 15.87
CA LYS A 293 17.02 11.48 16.10
C LYS A 293 15.82 10.79 15.45
N ILE A 294 15.96 9.53 15.06
CA ILE A 294 14.87 8.69 14.53
C ILE A 294 14.76 7.42 15.38
N ASP A 295 13.81 7.44 16.32
CA ASP A 295 13.35 6.22 16.99
C ASP A 295 12.31 5.52 16.09
N GLN A 296 12.42 4.19 15.96
CA GLN A 296 11.46 3.32 15.30
C GLN A 296 10.96 2.28 16.30
N VAL A 297 9.64 2.13 16.46
CA VAL A 297 9.05 1.31 17.52
C VAL A 297 8.18 0.20 16.95
N ALA A 298 8.53 -1.05 17.28
CA ALA A 298 7.73 -2.23 17.01
C ALA A 298 6.63 -2.37 18.08
N ILE A 299 5.38 -2.10 17.71
CA ILE A 299 4.22 -2.14 18.60
C ILE A 299 3.41 -3.43 18.36
N PRO A 300 3.02 -4.18 19.42
CA PRO A 300 2.24 -5.41 19.29
C PRO A 300 0.82 -5.21 18.73
N ASP A 301 0.10 -4.18 19.22
CA ASP A 301 -1.23 -3.81 18.74
C ASP A 301 -1.15 -2.46 17.99
N PHE A 302 -1.19 -2.50 16.67
CA PHE A 302 -1.09 -1.34 15.79
C PHE A 302 -1.99 -1.48 14.56
N SER A 303 -2.92 -0.54 14.37
CA SER A 303 -4.00 -0.63 13.38
C SER A 303 -3.49 -0.53 11.94
N ALA A 304 -2.62 0.45 11.65
CA ALA A 304 -1.98 0.63 10.35
C ALA A 304 -0.84 -0.38 10.11
N GLY A 305 -0.07 -0.20 9.04
CA GLY A 305 1.19 -0.94 8.83
C GLY A 305 2.32 -0.30 9.64
N ALA A 306 2.59 0.96 9.33
CA ALA A 306 3.43 1.88 10.08
C ALA A 306 2.77 3.28 10.12
N MET A 307 3.44 4.27 10.72
CA MET A 307 3.00 5.67 10.82
C MET A 307 4.20 6.60 11.05
N GLU A 308 4.24 7.68 10.28
CA GLU A 308 5.41 8.52 10.01
C GLU A 308 5.78 9.53 11.11
N ASN A 309 5.30 9.35 12.35
CA ASN A 309 5.35 10.38 13.38
C ASN A 309 6.78 10.92 13.55
N TRP A 310 6.97 12.24 13.40
CA TRP A 310 8.29 12.82 13.13
C TRP A 310 9.31 12.49 14.23
N GLY A 311 10.28 11.64 13.90
CA GLY A 311 11.32 11.15 14.83
C GLY A 311 10.91 10.02 15.79
N LEU A 312 9.65 9.56 15.79
CA LEU A 312 9.16 8.42 16.56
C LEU A 312 8.21 7.56 15.71
N ILE A 313 8.76 6.93 14.69
CA ILE A 313 8.00 6.16 13.70
C ILE A 313 7.52 4.85 14.35
N THR A 314 6.27 4.47 14.15
CA THR A 314 5.65 3.30 14.82
C THR A 314 5.22 2.26 13.80
N TYR A 315 5.45 0.97 14.07
CA TYR A 315 5.25 -0.15 13.15
C TYR A 315 4.51 -1.30 13.85
N ARG A 316 3.75 -2.12 13.11
CA ARG A 316 3.48 -3.51 13.56
C ARG A 316 4.80 -4.27 13.68
N GLU A 317 4.97 -5.12 14.70
CA GLU A 317 6.21 -5.90 14.89
C GLU A 317 6.70 -6.61 13.61
N ARG A 318 5.79 -7.26 12.87
CA ARG A 318 6.08 -7.99 11.62
C ARG A 318 6.57 -7.13 10.44
N LEU A 319 6.60 -5.80 10.59
CA LEU A 319 7.05 -4.81 9.59
C LEU A 319 8.33 -4.06 10.02
N LEU A 320 8.92 -4.43 11.16
CA LEU A 320 10.21 -3.89 11.64
C LEU A 320 11.19 -4.98 12.11
N LEU A 321 10.69 -6.11 12.61
CA LEU A 321 11.49 -7.16 13.23
C LEU A 321 11.73 -8.35 12.27
N TRP A 322 12.97 -8.80 12.17
CA TRP A 322 13.40 -9.87 11.27
C TRP A 322 14.50 -10.75 11.89
N GLN A 323 14.37 -12.07 11.75
CA GLN A 323 15.34 -13.03 12.27
C GLN A 323 15.90 -13.93 11.17
N ASP A 324 17.22 -14.00 11.04
CA ASP A 324 17.89 -14.89 10.08
C ASP A 324 17.57 -16.37 10.36
N GLY A 325 17.35 -17.13 9.30
CA GLY A 325 16.93 -18.53 9.37
C GLY A 325 15.47 -18.79 9.79
N GLU A 326 14.71 -17.77 10.22
CA GLU A 326 13.32 -17.90 10.65
C GLU A 326 12.33 -17.02 9.86
N SER A 327 12.69 -15.76 9.60
CA SER A 327 11.89 -14.85 8.78
C SER A 327 12.23 -15.00 7.30
N SER A 328 11.23 -14.89 6.41
CA SER A 328 11.42 -15.05 4.96
C SER A 328 12.19 -13.90 4.31
N THR A 329 12.70 -14.17 3.11
CA THR A 329 13.29 -13.21 2.18
C THR A 329 12.30 -12.09 1.84
N THR A 330 11.03 -12.45 1.58
CA THR A 330 9.94 -11.49 1.35
C THR A 330 9.68 -10.58 2.56
N ALA A 331 9.79 -11.11 3.80
CA ALA A 331 9.67 -10.27 4.99
C ALA A 331 10.84 -9.28 5.11
N ARG A 332 12.07 -9.74 4.84
CA ARG A 332 13.27 -8.89 4.83
C ARG A 332 13.13 -7.70 3.87
N GLU A 333 12.63 -7.99 2.67
CA GLU A 333 12.39 -7.01 1.61
C GLU A 333 11.26 -6.03 1.96
N THR A 334 10.15 -6.54 2.50
CA THR A 334 8.99 -5.73 2.93
C THR A 334 9.42 -4.71 3.99
N ILE A 335 10.22 -5.12 4.97
CA ILE A 335 10.74 -4.23 6.03
C ILE A 335 11.55 -3.08 5.41
N SER A 336 12.41 -3.35 4.43
CA SER A 336 13.17 -2.30 3.75
C SER A 336 12.32 -1.39 2.85
N SER A 337 11.24 -1.91 2.26
CA SER A 337 10.20 -1.12 1.59
C SER A 337 9.57 -0.13 2.57
N ILE A 338 8.99 -0.63 3.66
CA ILE A 338 8.21 0.18 4.62
C ILE A 338 9.11 1.19 5.35
N ILE A 339 10.33 0.84 5.79
CA ILE A 339 11.28 1.82 6.36
C ILE A 339 11.54 2.97 5.37
N SER A 340 11.63 2.68 4.07
CA SER A 340 11.85 3.70 3.04
C SER A 340 10.62 4.59 2.79
N HIS A 341 9.40 4.02 2.90
CA HIS A 341 8.13 4.76 2.87
C HIS A 341 8.05 5.75 4.04
N GLU A 342 8.26 5.27 5.27
CA GLU A 342 8.21 6.12 6.47
C GLU A 342 9.29 7.22 6.48
N PHE A 343 10.48 6.95 5.92
CA PHE A 343 11.51 7.99 5.78
C PHE A 343 11.18 9.02 4.73
N ALA A 344 10.47 8.67 3.65
CA ALA A 344 10.05 9.65 2.66
C ALA A 344 9.08 10.69 3.26
N HIS A 345 8.23 10.26 4.19
CA HIS A 345 7.30 11.14 4.89
C HIS A 345 7.96 12.23 5.76
N ILE A 346 9.22 12.05 6.19
CA ILE A 346 10.02 13.10 6.84
C ILE A 346 10.02 14.39 6.01
N TRP A 347 10.03 14.27 4.68
CA TRP A 347 9.87 15.40 3.76
C TRP A 347 8.41 15.57 3.28
N PHE A 348 7.75 14.48 2.86
CA PHE A 348 6.41 14.47 2.26
C PHE A 348 5.33 14.02 3.26
N GLY A 349 4.93 14.95 4.12
CA GLY A 349 3.96 14.72 5.19
C GLY A 349 4.35 15.48 6.45
N ASN A 350 5.63 15.48 6.80
CA ASN A 350 6.16 16.09 8.02
C ASN A 350 6.69 17.50 7.78
N LEU A 351 7.82 17.62 7.08
CA LEU A 351 8.43 18.92 6.74
C LEU A 351 7.46 19.79 5.95
N VAL A 352 6.87 19.25 4.89
CA VAL A 352 5.74 19.85 4.16
C VAL A 352 4.53 18.94 4.33
N SER A 353 3.43 19.48 4.86
CA SER A 353 2.21 18.72 5.15
C SER A 353 1.07 19.19 4.24
N PRO A 354 0.05 18.37 3.95
CA PRO A 354 -1.03 18.80 3.09
C PRO A 354 -1.88 19.82 3.84
N LYS A 355 -2.32 20.88 3.16
CA LYS A 355 -3.23 21.89 3.71
C LYS A 355 -4.52 21.27 4.25
N TRP A 356 -5.02 20.26 3.53
CA TRP A 356 -6.16 19.43 3.88
C TRP A 356 -6.02 18.04 3.23
N TRP A 357 -6.80 17.07 3.71
CA TRP A 357 -6.74 15.67 3.29
C TRP A 357 -7.21 15.41 1.85
N ASP A 358 -7.72 16.43 1.14
CA ASP A 358 -8.01 16.34 -0.28
C ASP A 358 -6.76 16.12 -1.14
N HIS A 359 -5.59 16.52 -0.64
CA HIS A 359 -4.29 16.28 -1.24
C HIS A 359 -3.49 15.17 -0.52
N LEU A 360 -4.14 14.20 0.11
CA LEU A 360 -3.48 13.05 0.78
C LEU A 360 -2.46 12.35 -0.15
N TRP A 361 -2.72 12.32 -1.45
CA TRP A 361 -1.81 11.77 -2.47
C TRP A 361 -0.41 12.40 -2.48
N PHE A 362 -0.25 13.62 -1.99
CA PHE A 362 1.07 14.27 -1.85
C PHE A 362 1.93 13.60 -0.78
N ASN A 363 1.33 13.08 0.30
CA ASN A 363 2.05 12.29 1.29
C ASN A 363 2.31 10.90 0.72
N GLU A 364 1.23 10.14 0.55
CA GLU A 364 1.29 8.69 0.30
C GLU A 364 1.86 8.35 -1.08
N GLY A 365 1.59 9.17 -2.09
CA GLY A 365 2.11 8.97 -3.44
C GLY A 365 3.61 9.21 -3.55
N PHE A 366 4.14 10.22 -2.87
CA PHE A 366 5.60 10.44 -2.82
C PHE A 366 6.30 9.40 -1.95
N ALA A 367 5.68 8.99 -0.84
CA ALA A 367 6.19 7.93 0.00
C ALA A 367 6.22 6.58 -0.74
N SER A 368 5.14 6.13 -1.37
CA SER A 368 5.11 4.90 -2.18
C SER A 368 5.95 4.96 -3.46
N PHE A 369 6.25 6.15 -4.00
CA PHE A 369 7.26 6.29 -5.05
C PHE A 369 8.68 6.00 -4.51
N LEU A 370 9.00 6.54 -3.34
CA LEU A 370 10.30 6.37 -2.70
C LEU A 370 10.46 4.99 -2.03
N GLU A 371 9.37 4.35 -1.61
CA GLU A 371 9.30 2.98 -1.08
C GLU A 371 10.07 1.98 -1.97
N TYR A 372 9.95 2.09 -3.30
CA TYR A 372 10.70 1.23 -4.25
C TYR A 372 11.99 1.89 -4.74
N ARG A 373 12.00 3.21 -4.93
CA ARG A 373 13.16 3.93 -5.48
C ARG A 373 14.35 3.90 -4.52
N VAL A 374 14.15 4.18 -3.24
CA VAL A 374 15.22 4.23 -2.23
C VAL A 374 15.93 2.87 -2.09
N PRO A 375 15.25 1.74 -1.83
CA PRO A 375 15.94 0.45 -1.71
C PRO A 375 16.46 -0.07 -3.05
N SER A 376 15.90 0.35 -4.21
CA SER A 376 16.52 0.03 -5.51
C SER A 376 17.94 0.60 -5.67
N LEU A 377 18.29 1.66 -4.91
CA LEU A 377 19.62 2.27 -4.90
C LEU A 377 20.54 1.70 -3.82
N THR A 378 20.01 1.04 -2.78
CA THR A 378 20.82 0.35 -1.75
C THR A 378 21.10 -1.11 -2.12
N THR A 379 20.09 -1.84 -2.63
CA THR A 379 20.14 -3.28 -2.92
C THR A 379 19.59 -3.60 -4.32
N TRP A 380 20.17 -2.98 -5.36
CA TRP A 380 19.73 -3.11 -6.77
C TRP A 380 19.46 -4.55 -7.26
N ILE A 381 20.18 -5.55 -6.76
CA ILE A 381 20.02 -6.97 -7.12
C ILE A 381 18.68 -7.58 -6.68
N TRP A 382 17.90 -6.89 -5.81
CA TRP A 382 16.56 -7.32 -5.39
C TRP A 382 15.45 -6.86 -6.35
N ARG A 383 15.78 -6.07 -7.39
CA ARG A 383 14.86 -5.68 -8.48
C ARG A 383 13.62 -4.86 -8.06
N TYR A 384 13.74 -4.07 -6.98
CA TYR A 384 12.69 -3.13 -6.53
C TYR A 384 12.20 -2.19 -7.66
N ALA A 385 13.10 -1.70 -8.51
CA ALA A 385 12.76 -0.78 -9.59
C ALA A 385 11.83 -1.40 -10.65
N GLU A 386 11.97 -2.70 -10.96
CA GLU A 386 11.02 -3.42 -11.81
C GLU A 386 9.75 -3.80 -11.05
N ARG A 387 9.88 -4.16 -9.77
CA ARG A 387 8.73 -4.51 -8.90
C ARG A 387 7.76 -3.36 -8.65
N ALA A 388 8.20 -2.10 -8.74
CA ALA A 388 7.30 -0.94 -8.75
C ALA A 388 6.21 -1.05 -9.85
N ILE A 389 6.46 -1.82 -10.92
CA ILE A 389 5.43 -2.13 -11.91
C ILE A 389 4.45 -3.18 -11.39
N THR A 390 4.94 -4.35 -10.97
CA THR A 390 4.09 -5.49 -10.58
C THR A 390 3.33 -5.27 -9.27
N ASP A 391 3.89 -4.46 -8.37
CA ASP A 391 3.39 -4.31 -7.00
C ASP A 391 2.55 -3.04 -6.82
N GLN A 392 2.77 -2.01 -7.65
CA GLN A 392 2.06 -0.72 -7.60
C GLN A 392 1.28 -0.46 -8.89
N GLN A 393 1.95 -0.44 -10.05
CA GLN A 393 1.32 -0.01 -11.31
C GLN A 393 0.20 -0.95 -11.79
N LEU A 394 0.47 -2.25 -11.91
CA LEU A 394 -0.53 -3.20 -12.40
C LEU A 394 -1.76 -3.29 -11.46
N PRO A 395 -1.61 -3.40 -10.12
CA PRO A 395 -2.75 -3.35 -9.19
C PRO A 395 -3.52 -2.03 -9.23
N ALA A 396 -2.84 -0.88 -9.34
CA ALA A 396 -3.49 0.42 -9.45
C ALA A 396 -4.33 0.55 -10.72
N LEU A 397 -3.85 0.01 -11.86
CA LEU A 397 -4.62 -0.05 -13.12
C LEU A 397 -5.87 -0.93 -12.99
N ILE A 398 -5.91 -1.91 -12.08
CA ILE A 398 -7.15 -2.65 -11.78
C ILE A 398 -8.10 -1.77 -10.97
N THR A 399 -7.66 -1.19 -9.84
CA THR A 399 -8.53 -0.35 -8.99
C THR A 399 -9.09 0.86 -9.75
N ASP A 400 -8.26 1.54 -10.54
CA ASP A 400 -8.64 2.78 -11.24
C ASP A 400 -9.38 2.52 -12.57
N SER A 401 -9.61 1.26 -12.95
CA SER A 401 -10.45 0.88 -14.09
C SER A 401 -11.95 0.79 -13.76
N LEU A 402 -12.31 0.92 -12.48
CA LEU A 402 -13.69 0.84 -11.98
C LEU A 402 -14.43 2.17 -12.17
N GLU A 403 -15.74 2.12 -12.43
CA GLU A 403 -16.58 3.32 -12.56
C GLU A 403 -16.64 4.12 -11.24
N THR A 404 -16.46 3.44 -10.12
CA THR A 404 -16.48 4.03 -8.76
C THR A 404 -15.13 4.56 -8.30
N THR A 405 -14.10 4.58 -9.14
CA THR A 405 -12.81 5.20 -8.82
C THR A 405 -12.94 6.74 -8.72
N ARG A 406 -11.95 7.36 -8.09
CA ARG A 406 -11.90 8.80 -7.77
C ARG A 406 -10.65 9.48 -8.38
N PRO A 407 -10.64 10.81 -8.54
CA PRO A 407 -9.40 11.56 -8.76
C PRO A 407 -8.39 11.36 -7.61
N MET A 408 -7.12 11.68 -7.86
CA MET A 408 -6.09 11.70 -6.81
C MET A 408 -6.41 12.80 -5.79
N THR A 409 -6.68 14.01 -6.29
CA THR A 409 -7.19 15.15 -5.52
C THR A 409 -8.68 14.92 -5.21
N ASN A 410 -9.03 14.59 -3.96
CA ASN A 410 -10.36 14.11 -3.59
C ASN A 410 -11.00 14.94 -2.47
N PRO A 411 -12.02 15.78 -2.74
CA PRO A 411 -12.69 16.57 -1.71
C PRO A 411 -13.32 15.70 -0.60
N VAL A 412 -12.82 15.84 0.62
CA VAL A 412 -13.26 15.11 1.83
C VAL A 412 -13.61 16.05 2.98
N GLY A 413 -14.47 15.61 3.90
CA GLY A 413 -15.00 16.42 4.99
C GLY A 413 -15.11 15.70 6.33
N SER A 414 -15.90 14.62 6.41
CA SER A 414 -16.05 13.82 7.64
C SER A 414 -14.84 12.89 7.87
N PRO A 415 -14.57 12.47 9.13
CA PRO A 415 -13.54 11.48 9.44
C PRO A 415 -13.62 10.20 8.57
N ASP A 416 -14.81 9.67 8.34
CA ASP A 416 -15.01 8.48 7.49
C ASP A 416 -14.65 8.73 6.02
N SER A 417 -14.95 9.91 5.48
CA SER A 417 -14.58 10.28 4.11
C SER A 417 -13.07 10.47 3.92
N ILE A 418 -12.40 10.96 4.98
CA ILE A 418 -10.94 11.06 5.04
C ILE A 418 -10.33 9.65 5.09
N TRP A 419 -10.79 8.80 6.02
CA TRP A 419 -10.30 7.43 6.19
C TRP A 419 -10.49 6.57 4.92
N SER A 420 -11.63 6.69 4.25
CA SER A 420 -11.89 5.97 2.99
C SER A 420 -11.09 6.49 1.78
N SER A 421 -10.30 7.55 1.93
CA SER A 421 -9.34 8.01 0.91
C SER A 421 -7.93 7.39 1.06
N PHE A 422 -7.67 6.63 2.13
CA PHE A 422 -6.42 5.84 2.28
C PHE A 422 -6.53 4.55 1.46
N ASP A 423 -6.43 4.68 0.13
CA ASP A 423 -6.68 3.63 -0.86
C ASP A 423 -5.58 3.57 -1.95
N ASN A 424 -5.67 2.59 -2.86
CA ASN A 424 -4.71 2.45 -3.98
C ASN A 424 -4.62 3.68 -4.91
N ILE A 425 -5.56 4.63 -4.83
CA ILE A 425 -5.49 5.89 -5.58
C ILE A 425 -4.53 6.86 -4.88
N ALA A 426 -4.63 7.03 -3.55
CA ALA A 426 -3.70 7.87 -2.77
C ALA A 426 -2.25 7.32 -2.79
N TYR A 427 -2.09 6.00 -2.71
CA TYR A 427 -0.78 5.33 -2.72
C TYR A 427 -0.31 5.01 -4.15
N ALA A 428 -0.74 3.86 -4.68
CA ALA A 428 -0.14 3.23 -5.86
C ALA A 428 -0.29 4.01 -7.18
N LYS A 429 -1.50 4.52 -7.51
CA LYS A 429 -1.68 5.37 -8.71
C LYS A 429 -0.81 6.61 -8.63
N SER A 430 -0.80 7.27 -7.46
CA SER A 430 -0.08 8.51 -7.24
C SER A 430 1.43 8.31 -7.37
N ALA A 431 1.98 7.24 -6.77
CA ALA A 431 3.37 6.83 -6.96
C ALA A 431 3.72 6.58 -8.43
N CYS A 432 2.82 5.96 -9.21
CA CYS A 432 3.04 5.73 -10.64
C CYS A 432 3.00 7.01 -11.49
N VAL A 433 2.12 7.96 -11.17
CA VAL A 433 2.03 9.28 -11.82
C VAL A 433 3.26 10.15 -11.47
N ILE A 434 3.75 10.07 -10.23
CA ILE A 434 5.00 10.71 -9.79
C ILE A 434 6.21 10.08 -10.48
N ARG A 435 6.27 8.75 -10.57
CA ARG A 435 7.29 8.01 -11.35
C ARG A 435 7.27 8.40 -12.82
N MET A 436 6.10 8.56 -13.42
CA MET A 436 5.98 9.04 -14.80
C MET A 436 6.62 10.42 -14.97
N LEU A 437 6.31 11.39 -14.09
CA LEU A 437 6.93 12.72 -14.11
C LEU A 437 8.46 12.65 -13.97
N ASN A 438 8.95 11.87 -13.00
CA ASN A 438 10.37 11.60 -12.78
C ASN A 438 11.08 11.07 -14.04
N ARG A 439 10.49 10.09 -14.73
CA ARG A 439 11.10 9.46 -15.91
C ARG A 439 11.03 10.35 -17.15
N VAL A 440 9.99 11.18 -17.33
CA VAL A 440 9.93 12.12 -18.48
C VAL A 440 10.79 13.37 -18.29
N MET A 441 11.03 13.81 -17.04
CA MET A 441 11.91 14.93 -16.72
C MET A 441 13.40 14.57 -16.67
N ARG A 442 13.74 13.28 -16.60
CA ARG A 442 15.06 12.74 -16.19
C ARG A 442 15.26 12.84 -14.67
N GLU A 443 15.77 11.75 -14.08
CA GLU A 443 15.75 11.54 -12.62
C GLU A 443 16.48 12.64 -11.85
N ASP A 444 17.71 12.99 -12.24
CA ASP A 444 18.54 14.00 -11.60
C ASP A 444 17.91 15.41 -11.60
N LEU A 445 17.15 15.75 -12.66
CA LEU A 445 16.45 17.02 -12.76
C LEU A 445 15.18 17.04 -11.90
N PHE A 446 14.47 15.92 -11.82
CA PHE A 446 13.34 15.75 -10.92
C PHE A 446 13.79 15.83 -9.44
N GLU A 447 14.87 15.15 -9.07
CA GLU A 447 15.46 15.18 -7.73
C GLU A 447 16.03 16.58 -7.38
N LEU A 448 16.54 17.33 -8.36
CA LEU A 448 16.91 18.73 -8.19
C LEU A 448 15.70 19.63 -7.94
N ALA A 449 14.61 19.44 -8.69
CA ALA A 449 13.37 20.21 -8.51
C ALA A 449 12.71 19.95 -7.15
N LEU A 450 12.69 18.69 -6.68
CA LEU A 450 12.23 18.35 -5.34
C LEU A 450 13.05 19.05 -4.25
N ARG A 451 14.39 19.03 -4.35
CA ARG A 451 15.25 19.76 -3.40
C ARG A 451 14.99 21.26 -3.38
N ASN A 452 14.78 21.88 -4.55
CA ASN A 452 14.45 23.30 -4.60
C ASN A 452 13.10 23.61 -3.94
N TYR A 453 12.09 22.79 -4.21
CA TYR A 453 10.75 22.90 -3.62
C TYR A 453 10.77 22.68 -2.09
N LEU A 454 11.38 21.60 -1.61
CA LEU A 454 11.45 21.27 -0.18
C LEU A 454 12.20 22.35 0.61
N ASN A 455 13.30 22.91 0.06
CA ASN A 455 14.02 24.02 0.67
C ASN A 455 13.20 25.33 0.69
N GLN A 456 12.33 25.56 -0.29
CA GLN A 456 11.46 26.74 -0.34
C GLN A 456 10.29 26.65 0.65
N THR A 457 9.64 25.49 0.73
CA THR A 457 8.35 25.29 1.42
C THR A 457 8.52 24.61 2.79
N ALA A 458 9.76 24.40 3.26
CA ALA A 458 10.10 23.78 4.55
C ALA A 458 9.27 24.33 5.74
N PHE A 459 8.75 23.42 6.57
CA PHE A 459 7.82 23.67 7.69
C PHE A 459 6.45 24.25 7.29
N GLY A 460 6.20 24.46 5.99
CA GLY A 460 4.96 24.98 5.43
C GLY A 460 3.91 23.90 5.13
N ILE A 461 2.99 24.28 4.24
CA ILE A 461 1.91 23.44 3.71
C ILE A 461 2.08 23.24 2.21
N PHE A 462 1.62 22.11 1.68
CA PHE A 462 1.58 21.85 0.25
C PHE A 462 0.47 22.68 -0.42
N GLU A 463 0.86 23.42 -1.46
CA GLU A 463 -0.02 23.99 -2.47
C GLU A 463 0.49 23.51 -3.84
N PRO A 464 -0.31 22.79 -4.66
CA PRO A 464 0.18 22.13 -5.90
C PRO A 464 0.93 23.05 -6.87
N SER A 465 0.53 24.32 -6.95
CA SER A 465 1.15 25.32 -7.82
C SER A 465 2.64 25.53 -7.52
N GLU A 466 3.07 25.47 -6.25
CA GLU A 466 4.47 25.71 -5.87
C GLU A 466 5.38 24.57 -6.34
N LEU A 467 4.92 23.33 -6.20
CA LEU A 467 5.62 22.14 -6.68
C LEU A 467 5.73 22.15 -8.22
N TRP A 468 4.63 22.45 -8.92
CA TRP A 468 4.63 22.50 -10.38
C TRP A 468 5.46 23.66 -10.93
N GLU A 469 5.49 24.81 -10.25
CA GLU A 469 6.37 25.94 -10.61
C GLU A 469 7.85 25.54 -10.50
N GLN A 470 8.28 24.93 -9.39
CA GLN A 470 9.68 24.49 -9.22
C GLN A 470 10.08 23.41 -10.23
N MET A 471 9.19 22.46 -10.51
CA MET A 471 9.38 21.46 -11.58
C MET A 471 9.54 22.14 -12.95
N GLN A 472 8.70 23.13 -13.27
CA GLN A 472 8.75 23.86 -14.54
C GLN A 472 10.06 24.66 -14.69
N ILE A 473 10.49 25.37 -13.64
CA ILE A 473 11.73 26.16 -13.63
C ILE A 473 12.94 25.27 -13.95
N VAL A 474 13.05 24.10 -13.32
CA VAL A 474 14.14 23.16 -13.57
C VAL A 474 14.03 22.51 -14.95
N ALA A 475 12.82 22.15 -15.39
CA ALA A 475 12.58 21.56 -16.71
C ALA A 475 12.98 22.51 -17.85
N ASP A 476 12.55 23.77 -17.79
CA ASP A 476 12.83 24.78 -18.83
C ASP A 476 14.32 25.16 -18.84
N SER A 477 14.92 25.39 -17.67
CA SER A 477 16.35 25.74 -17.53
C SER A 477 17.30 24.67 -18.09
N ASN A 478 16.85 23.41 -18.16
CA ASN A 478 17.63 22.26 -18.63
C ASN A 478 17.09 21.65 -19.94
N SER A 479 16.04 22.22 -20.54
CA SER A 479 15.35 21.68 -21.73
C SER A 479 14.89 20.21 -21.57
N ALA A 480 14.46 19.82 -20.36
CA ALA A 480 14.05 18.45 -20.03
C ALA A 480 12.84 17.97 -20.85
N LEU A 481 11.85 18.86 -21.01
CA LEU A 481 10.62 18.60 -21.74
C LEU A 481 10.68 19.26 -23.12
N GLN A 482 10.31 18.50 -24.16
CA GLN A 482 10.27 19.02 -25.53
C GLN A 482 9.35 20.26 -25.61
N ASN A 483 9.78 21.30 -26.32
CA ASN A 483 8.98 22.49 -26.61
C ASN A 483 8.45 23.26 -25.37
N HIS A 484 9.07 23.13 -24.19
CA HIS A 484 8.64 23.80 -22.94
C HIS A 484 7.17 23.51 -22.59
N MET A 485 6.81 22.22 -22.54
CA MET A 485 5.44 21.82 -22.19
C MET A 485 5.11 22.19 -20.74
N PRO A 486 3.87 22.64 -20.47
CA PRO A 486 3.44 23.05 -19.13
C PRO A 486 3.22 21.83 -18.22
N ILE A 487 4.06 21.68 -17.20
CA ILE A 487 3.98 20.61 -16.21
C ILE A 487 2.66 20.66 -15.45
N THR A 488 2.19 21.84 -15.06
CA THR A 488 0.88 22.03 -14.42
C THR A 488 -0.24 21.38 -15.23
N THR A 489 -0.37 21.69 -16.52
CA THR A 489 -1.41 21.10 -17.39
C THR A 489 -1.23 19.60 -17.64
N ILE A 490 0.01 19.11 -17.66
CA ILE A 490 0.28 17.67 -17.71
C ILE A 490 -0.26 17.02 -16.45
N MET A 491 0.20 17.46 -15.27
CA MET A 491 -0.09 16.82 -13.98
C MET A 491 -1.55 16.95 -13.57
N GLU A 492 -2.18 18.11 -13.76
CA GLU A 492 -3.62 18.31 -13.50
C GLU A 492 -4.48 17.34 -14.32
N SER A 493 -4.07 16.96 -15.53
CA SER A 493 -4.78 15.94 -16.31
C SER A 493 -4.72 14.54 -15.68
N TRP A 494 -3.83 14.29 -14.73
CA TRP A 494 -3.72 13.04 -13.96
C TRP A 494 -4.25 13.16 -12.53
N THR A 495 -4.09 14.31 -11.85
CA THR A 495 -4.48 14.50 -10.45
C THR A 495 -5.97 14.80 -10.27
N GLU A 496 -6.55 15.60 -11.15
CA GLU A 496 -7.89 16.19 -10.98
C GLU A 496 -9.03 15.36 -11.59
N GLN A 497 -8.74 14.18 -12.16
CA GLN A 497 -9.76 13.31 -12.75
C GLN A 497 -9.56 11.82 -12.45
N ALA A 498 -10.69 11.11 -12.33
CA ALA A 498 -10.77 9.69 -12.05
C ALA A 498 -10.37 8.83 -13.26
N GLY A 499 -9.75 7.66 -13.06
CA GLY A 499 -9.38 6.76 -14.14
C GLY A 499 -8.08 7.12 -14.86
N PHE A 500 -7.78 6.33 -15.90
CA PHE A 500 -6.60 6.43 -16.75
C PHE A 500 -6.94 6.05 -18.21
N PRO A 501 -6.07 6.37 -19.19
CA PRO A 501 -6.34 6.08 -20.60
C PRO A 501 -5.95 4.66 -21.03
N LEU A 502 -6.70 4.13 -21.99
CA LEU A 502 -6.24 3.12 -22.93
C LEU A 502 -5.61 3.83 -24.13
N VAL A 503 -4.33 3.54 -24.42
CA VAL A 503 -3.68 3.97 -25.66
C VAL A 503 -3.86 2.87 -26.72
N THR A 504 -4.55 3.20 -27.82
CA THR A 504 -4.71 2.29 -28.96
C THR A 504 -3.75 2.63 -30.09
N VAL A 505 -2.99 1.64 -30.53
CA VAL A 505 -1.94 1.73 -31.55
C VAL A 505 -2.45 1.08 -32.85
N LEU A 506 -2.80 1.90 -33.84
CA LEU A 506 -3.30 1.44 -35.14
C LEU A 506 -2.27 1.67 -36.25
N ARG A 507 -1.83 0.59 -36.90
CA ARG A 507 -0.78 0.64 -37.92
C ARG A 507 -1.35 0.59 -39.34
N ASN A 508 -0.90 1.51 -40.19
CA ASN A 508 -1.12 1.42 -41.63
C ASN A 508 0.10 0.80 -42.31
N TYR A 509 0.06 -0.53 -42.46
CA TYR A 509 1.10 -1.36 -43.06
C TYR A 509 1.44 -1.03 -44.52
N SER A 510 0.59 -0.27 -45.22
CA SER A 510 0.85 0.19 -46.60
C SER A 510 1.61 1.52 -46.65
N THR A 511 1.45 2.38 -45.65
CA THR A 511 2.05 3.72 -45.61
C THR A 511 3.17 3.86 -44.58
N THR A 512 3.43 2.85 -43.75
CA THR A 512 4.42 2.87 -42.63
C THR A 512 4.12 3.92 -41.55
N VAL A 513 2.85 4.32 -41.45
CA VAL A 513 2.34 5.29 -40.47
C VAL A 513 1.63 4.57 -39.34
N VAL A 514 1.85 5.02 -38.10
CA VAL A 514 1.18 4.50 -36.90
C VAL A 514 0.43 5.65 -36.22
N ALA A 515 -0.83 5.40 -35.90
CA ALA A 515 -1.68 6.30 -35.12
C ALA A 515 -1.74 5.81 -33.67
N PHE A 516 -1.57 6.74 -32.72
CA PHE A 516 -1.77 6.51 -31.29
C PHE A 516 -2.94 7.37 -30.83
N SER A 517 -4.06 6.75 -30.45
CA SER A 517 -5.25 7.43 -29.91
C SER A 517 -5.50 7.05 -28.46
N GLN A 518 -6.31 7.83 -27.74
CA GLN A 518 -6.69 7.58 -26.35
C GLN A 518 -8.22 7.56 -26.16
N GLU A 519 -8.67 6.71 -25.24
CA GLU A 519 -10.01 6.70 -24.62
C GLU A 519 -9.84 6.32 -23.13
N ARG A 520 -10.81 6.62 -22.24
CA ARG A 520 -10.74 6.11 -20.84
C ARG A 520 -10.88 4.59 -20.83
N PHE A 521 -9.97 3.90 -20.11
CA PHE A 521 -10.11 2.47 -19.87
C PHE A 521 -11.17 2.20 -18.79
N PHE A 522 -12.06 1.25 -19.05
CA PHE A 522 -13.04 0.73 -18.09
C PHE A 522 -12.98 -0.79 -18.08
N MET A 523 -12.99 -1.41 -16.89
CA MET A 523 -13.09 -2.87 -16.79
C MET A 523 -14.43 -3.39 -17.32
N ASN A 524 -15.52 -2.66 -17.07
CA ASN A 524 -16.81 -2.88 -17.72
C ASN A 524 -17.02 -1.85 -18.84
N ARG A 525 -16.50 -2.16 -20.03
CA ARG A 525 -16.62 -1.31 -21.22
C ARG A 525 -18.07 -1.02 -21.64
N ASN A 526 -19.01 -1.91 -21.35
CA ASN A 526 -20.42 -1.81 -21.75
C ASN A 526 -21.29 -1.08 -20.71
N SER A 527 -20.69 -0.57 -19.63
CA SER A 527 -21.38 0.12 -18.55
C SER A 527 -22.13 1.37 -19.06
N PRO A 528 -23.44 1.56 -18.78
CA PRO A 528 -24.20 2.70 -19.29
C PRO A 528 -23.71 4.08 -18.83
N THR A 529 -22.84 4.12 -17.81
CA THR A 529 -22.21 5.33 -17.26
C THR A 529 -20.80 5.57 -17.79
N ALA A 530 -20.24 4.65 -18.58
CA ALA A 530 -18.94 4.84 -19.23
C ALA A 530 -19.08 5.72 -20.48
N ASP A 531 -18.46 6.91 -20.45
CA ASP A 531 -18.19 7.71 -21.64
C ASP A 531 -16.66 7.68 -21.89
N PRO A 532 -16.17 6.88 -22.85
CA PRO A 532 -14.74 6.75 -23.15
C PRO A 532 -14.09 8.05 -23.67
N GLU A 533 -14.89 9.01 -24.16
CA GLU A 533 -14.42 10.26 -24.76
C GLU A 533 -14.52 11.47 -23.81
N ALA A 534 -15.23 11.34 -22.67
CA ALA A 534 -15.41 12.41 -21.70
C ALA A 534 -14.12 12.85 -20.98
N GLN A 535 -13.12 11.97 -20.92
CA GLN A 535 -11.88 12.18 -20.17
C GLN A 535 -10.67 11.86 -21.04
N ARG A 536 -9.70 12.78 -21.05
CA ARG A 536 -8.49 12.73 -21.88
C ARG A 536 -7.30 13.29 -21.09
N TRP A 537 -6.12 12.74 -21.34
CA TRP A 537 -4.89 12.99 -20.58
C TRP A 537 -3.79 13.56 -21.49
N TRP A 538 -2.76 14.15 -20.88
CA TRP A 538 -1.47 14.39 -21.54
C TRP A 538 -0.55 13.19 -21.31
N ILE A 539 -0.39 12.37 -22.35
CA ILE A 539 0.24 11.05 -22.26
C ILE A 539 1.62 11.06 -22.92
N PRO A 540 2.70 10.69 -22.20
CA PRO A 540 4.01 10.45 -22.79
C PRO A 540 4.03 9.11 -23.52
N ILE A 541 4.21 9.15 -24.84
CA ILE A 541 4.33 7.98 -25.71
C ILE A 541 5.81 7.68 -25.95
N THR A 542 6.28 6.57 -25.37
CA THR A 542 7.57 5.94 -25.69
C THR A 542 7.34 4.69 -26.53
N VAL A 543 8.27 4.36 -27.43
CA VAL A 543 8.07 3.29 -28.42
C VAL A 543 9.34 2.48 -28.67
N ALA A 544 9.23 1.16 -28.73
CA ALA A 544 10.23 0.25 -29.31
C ALA A 544 9.71 -0.44 -30.58
N LEU A 545 10.64 -0.90 -31.40
CA LEU A 545 10.38 -1.54 -32.70
C LEU A 545 11.13 -2.88 -32.73
N GLY A 546 10.61 -3.89 -33.43
CA GLY A 546 11.35 -5.17 -33.56
C GLY A 546 12.68 -5.07 -34.33
N THR A 547 12.95 -3.94 -35.01
CA THR A 547 14.28 -3.61 -35.58
C THR A 547 15.26 -3.03 -34.55
N ASN A 548 14.80 -2.67 -33.36
CA ASN A 548 15.60 -2.23 -32.21
C ASN A 548 14.89 -2.62 -30.89
N PRO A 549 14.79 -3.94 -30.61
CA PRO A 549 13.96 -4.46 -29.51
C PRO A 549 14.47 -3.99 -28.14
N THR A 550 15.80 -3.85 -28.00
CA THR A 550 16.47 -3.40 -26.78
C THR A 550 16.33 -1.90 -26.51
N ARG A 551 15.59 -1.12 -27.32
CA ARG A 551 15.34 0.32 -27.06
C ARG A 551 14.73 0.57 -25.68
N CYS A 552 13.86 -0.32 -25.20
CA CYS A 552 13.29 -0.23 -23.86
C CYS A 552 14.27 -0.60 -22.73
N ASN A 553 15.55 -0.87 -23.00
CA ASN A 553 16.60 -1.05 -21.97
C ASN A 553 17.36 0.25 -21.66
N SER A 554 17.07 1.35 -22.37
CA SER A 554 17.69 2.65 -22.09
C SER A 554 17.24 3.21 -20.73
N ALA A 555 18.17 3.81 -19.98
CA ALA A 555 17.87 4.48 -18.72
C ALA A 555 17.00 5.75 -18.90
N PHE A 556 17.07 6.38 -20.07
CA PHE A 556 16.21 7.50 -20.45
C PHE A 556 15.71 7.34 -21.89
N ILE A 557 14.43 7.62 -22.12
CA ILE A 557 13.79 7.58 -23.44
C ILE A 557 12.93 8.84 -23.55
N GLN A 558 13.34 9.79 -24.40
CA GLN A 558 12.53 10.97 -24.66
C GLN A 558 11.17 10.54 -25.27
N PRO A 559 10.04 10.90 -24.65
CA PRO A 559 8.72 10.59 -25.18
C PRO A 559 8.26 11.62 -26.23
N ASP A 560 7.44 11.16 -27.17
CA ASP A 560 6.49 12.00 -27.89
C ASP A 560 5.24 12.21 -27.03
N TRP A 561 4.36 13.17 -27.36
CA TRP A 561 3.24 13.53 -26.49
C TRP A 561 1.89 13.52 -27.20
N LEU A 562 0.99 12.65 -26.73
CA LEU A 562 -0.43 12.66 -27.09
C LEU A 562 -1.17 13.56 -26.10
N ARG A 563 -1.59 14.74 -26.55
CA ARG A 563 -2.21 15.77 -25.69
C ARG A 563 -3.70 15.51 -25.54
N ALA A 564 -4.31 16.05 -24.48
CA ALA A 564 -5.74 15.86 -24.22
C ALA A 564 -6.64 16.38 -25.37
N GLN A 565 -6.25 17.46 -26.06
CA GLN A 565 -6.98 18.00 -27.20
C GLN A 565 -6.75 17.24 -28.53
N ASP A 566 -5.74 16.37 -28.61
CA ASP A 566 -5.38 15.68 -29.84
C ASP A 566 -6.13 14.33 -29.91
N LYS A 567 -6.84 14.09 -31.02
CA LYS A 567 -7.57 12.82 -31.23
C LYS A 567 -6.60 11.63 -31.33
N ALA A 568 -5.50 11.84 -32.03
CA ALA A 568 -4.40 10.90 -32.17
C ALA A 568 -3.12 11.65 -32.55
N ILE A 569 -1.96 11.06 -32.25
CA ILE A 569 -0.67 11.45 -32.86
C ILE A 569 -0.28 10.45 -33.95
N MET A 570 0.30 10.96 -35.03
CA MET A 570 0.70 10.17 -36.20
C MET A 570 2.24 10.12 -36.29
N MET A 571 2.82 8.93 -36.22
CA MET A 571 4.26 8.74 -36.37
C MET A 571 4.57 7.99 -37.67
N ASN A 572 5.71 8.29 -38.31
CA ASN A 572 6.12 7.72 -39.60
C ASN A 572 7.38 6.84 -39.44
N GLY A 573 7.64 5.95 -40.41
CA GLY A 573 8.90 5.19 -40.48
C GLY A 573 8.83 3.79 -39.86
N PHE A 574 7.64 3.23 -39.71
CA PHE A 574 7.42 1.92 -39.10
C PHE A 574 7.38 0.84 -40.18
N ALA A 575 8.45 0.05 -40.27
CA ALA A 575 8.52 -1.09 -41.19
C ALA A 575 7.32 -2.03 -40.98
N ASN A 576 6.78 -2.60 -42.06
CA ASN A 576 5.49 -3.30 -42.04
C ASN A 576 5.57 -4.79 -41.72
N ASP A 577 6.80 -5.31 -41.60
CA ASP A 577 7.21 -6.68 -41.34
C ASP A 577 7.79 -6.87 -39.92
N THR A 578 7.67 -5.87 -39.06
CA THR A 578 8.15 -5.87 -37.68
C THR A 578 7.09 -5.34 -36.71
N TRP A 579 7.15 -5.72 -35.44
CA TRP A 579 6.22 -5.25 -34.40
C TRP A 579 6.56 -3.86 -33.84
N VAL A 580 5.59 -3.29 -33.12
CA VAL A 580 5.71 -2.05 -32.32
C VAL A 580 5.25 -2.33 -30.89
N ILE A 581 6.02 -1.85 -29.91
CA ILE A 581 5.64 -1.81 -28.49
C ILE A 581 5.57 -0.34 -28.08
N ALA A 582 4.48 0.08 -27.43
CA ALA A 582 4.41 1.36 -26.74
C ALA A 582 4.68 1.20 -25.23
N ASN A 583 4.85 2.31 -24.53
CA ASN A 583 5.07 2.37 -23.08
C ASN A 583 6.31 1.56 -22.62
N CYS A 584 7.50 1.88 -23.15
CA CYS A 584 8.74 1.29 -22.66
C CYS A 584 8.85 1.41 -21.13
N GLN A 585 9.15 0.29 -20.47
CA GLN A 585 9.26 0.15 -19.01
C GLN A 585 8.04 0.66 -18.20
N GLY A 586 6.86 0.75 -18.82
CA GLY A 586 5.67 1.29 -18.15
C GLY A 586 5.86 2.74 -17.67
N ILE A 587 6.61 3.58 -18.40
CA ILE A 587 6.87 4.96 -18.01
C ILE A 587 5.58 5.76 -17.79
N GLY A 588 4.55 5.55 -18.62
CA GLY A 588 3.24 6.18 -18.44
C GLY A 588 2.25 5.28 -17.72
N PHE A 589 1.37 5.89 -16.92
CA PHE A 589 0.28 5.19 -16.22
C PHE A 589 -0.90 4.93 -17.18
N TYR A 590 -0.72 4.01 -18.13
CA TYR A 590 -1.72 3.64 -19.12
C TYR A 590 -1.55 2.21 -19.63
N ARG A 591 -2.66 1.61 -20.08
CA ARG A 591 -2.68 0.31 -20.79
C ARG A 591 -2.55 0.53 -22.30
N THR A 592 -1.99 -0.45 -23.02
CA THR A 592 -1.80 -0.35 -24.48
C THR A 592 -2.52 -1.47 -25.24
N ASN A 593 -3.38 -1.09 -26.19
CA ASN A 593 -3.95 -2.01 -27.18
C ASN A 593 -3.31 -1.78 -28.56
N TYR A 594 -3.22 -2.82 -29.37
CA TYR A 594 -2.68 -2.78 -30.73
C TYR A 594 -3.68 -3.38 -31.73
N ASP A 595 -3.53 -3.08 -33.03
CA ASP A 595 -4.23 -3.86 -34.05
C ASP A 595 -3.83 -5.35 -34.04
N THR A 596 -4.75 -6.22 -34.45
CA THR A 596 -4.58 -7.68 -34.41
C THR A 596 -3.31 -8.16 -35.12
N GLN A 597 -2.89 -7.50 -36.20
CA GLN A 597 -1.68 -7.89 -36.92
C GLN A 597 -0.42 -7.59 -36.09
N ASN A 598 -0.38 -6.46 -35.37
CA ASN A 598 0.72 -6.14 -34.46
C ASN A 598 0.76 -7.09 -33.26
N TRP A 599 -0.39 -7.41 -32.66
CA TRP A 599 -0.49 -8.42 -31.61
C TRP A 599 0.08 -9.77 -32.07
N ARG A 600 -0.27 -10.23 -33.27
CA ARG A 600 0.27 -11.48 -33.84
C ARG A 600 1.78 -11.43 -34.03
N MET A 601 2.34 -10.34 -34.58
CA MET A 601 3.79 -10.17 -34.69
C MET A 601 4.52 -10.11 -33.32
N LEU A 602 3.88 -9.60 -32.26
CA LEU A 602 4.42 -9.66 -30.91
C LEU A 602 4.43 -11.10 -30.37
N ILE A 603 3.33 -11.83 -30.54
CA ILE A 603 3.21 -13.24 -30.13
C ILE A 603 4.26 -14.11 -30.83
N ASP A 604 4.41 -13.96 -32.15
CA ASP A 604 5.39 -14.70 -32.94
C ASP A 604 6.83 -14.42 -32.49
N TYR A 605 7.13 -13.16 -32.12
CA TYR A 605 8.45 -12.79 -31.60
C TYR A 605 8.70 -13.30 -30.18
N LEU A 606 7.70 -13.24 -29.29
CA LEU A 606 7.77 -13.75 -27.93
C LEU A 606 7.90 -15.29 -27.88
N LYS A 607 7.43 -15.99 -28.92
CA LYS A 607 7.64 -17.44 -29.13
C LYS A 607 8.99 -17.78 -29.81
N SER A 608 9.77 -16.78 -30.22
CA SER A 608 11.10 -16.97 -30.79
C SER A 608 12.18 -17.11 -29.71
N THR A 609 13.41 -17.47 -30.09
CA THR A 609 14.56 -17.49 -29.18
C THR A 609 15.07 -16.10 -28.78
N ASP A 610 14.63 -15.04 -29.44
CA ASP A 610 15.08 -13.65 -29.22
C ASP A 610 14.10 -12.85 -28.32
N TYR A 611 13.16 -13.52 -27.64
CA TYR A 611 12.13 -12.89 -26.81
C TYR A 611 12.72 -12.00 -25.70
N ASP A 612 13.89 -12.39 -25.17
CA ASP A 612 14.60 -11.74 -24.07
C ASP A 612 15.13 -10.34 -24.42
N GLN A 613 15.22 -10.01 -25.71
CA GLN A 613 15.59 -8.69 -26.21
C GLN A 613 14.52 -7.62 -25.92
N ILE A 614 13.26 -8.04 -25.71
CA ILE A 614 12.22 -7.18 -25.13
C ILE A 614 12.45 -7.14 -23.61
N ASN A 615 12.54 -5.93 -23.06
CA ASN A 615 12.71 -5.71 -21.62
C ASN A 615 11.69 -6.49 -20.77
N ALA A 616 12.12 -7.11 -19.67
CA ALA A 616 11.26 -7.92 -18.80
C ALA A 616 10.01 -7.17 -18.29
N ILE A 617 10.12 -5.87 -17.98
CA ILE A 617 8.96 -5.02 -17.63
C ILE A 617 7.96 -4.98 -18.80
N ASN A 618 8.44 -4.78 -20.03
CA ASN A 618 7.55 -4.74 -21.20
C ASN A 618 6.94 -6.11 -21.51
N ARG A 619 7.65 -7.22 -21.26
CA ARG A 619 7.09 -8.57 -21.36
C ARG A 619 5.99 -8.81 -20.31
N ALA A 620 6.21 -8.36 -19.07
CA ALA A 620 5.22 -8.41 -17.99
C ALA A 620 3.98 -7.56 -18.30
N ILE A 621 4.16 -6.32 -18.76
CA ILE A 621 3.06 -5.43 -19.17
C ILE A 621 2.29 -6.01 -20.37
N LEU A 622 2.96 -6.62 -21.35
CA LEU A 622 2.27 -7.25 -22.49
C LEU A 622 1.38 -8.43 -22.06
N VAL A 623 1.81 -9.21 -21.08
CA VAL A 623 0.97 -10.27 -20.48
C VAL A 623 -0.25 -9.65 -19.79
N ASP A 624 -0.03 -8.73 -18.86
CA ASP A 624 -1.08 -8.11 -18.04
C ASP A 624 -2.09 -7.27 -18.87
N ASP A 625 -1.60 -6.46 -19.82
CA ASP A 625 -2.45 -5.72 -20.77
C ASP A 625 -3.27 -6.68 -21.62
N SER A 626 -2.70 -7.75 -22.17
CA SER A 626 -3.46 -8.66 -23.02
C SER A 626 -4.60 -9.36 -22.27
N LEU A 627 -4.35 -9.83 -21.05
CA LEU A 627 -5.34 -10.54 -20.23
C LEU A 627 -6.43 -9.58 -19.72
N ASN A 628 -6.07 -8.36 -19.30
CA ASN A 628 -7.05 -7.37 -18.84
C ASN A 628 -7.80 -6.68 -19.98
N LEU A 629 -7.23 -6.54 -21.18
CA LEU A 629 -7.94 -6.11 -22.39
C LEU A 629 -8.95 -7.16 -22.85
N ALA A 630 -8.61 -8.46 -22.77
CA ALA A 630 -9.54 -9.54 -23.05
C ALA A 630 -10.67 -9.58 -22.01
N ARG A 631 -10.33 -9.46 -20.73
CA ARG A 631 -11.29 -9.41 -19.62
C ARG A 631 -12.34 -8.31 -19.78
N ALA A 632 -11.93 -7.15 -20.28
CA ALA A 632 -12.80 -6.00 -20.49
C ALA A 632 -13.40 -5.90 -21.91
N GLY A 633 -13.17 -6.88 -22.79
CA GLY A 633 -13.78 -6.93 -24.13
C GLY A 633 -13.21 -5.93 -25.14
N TYR A 634 -11.91 -5.60 -25.05
CA TYR A 634 -11.19 -4.81 -26.03
C TYR A 634 -10.44 -5.65 -27.07
N ILE A 635 -10.10 -6.90 -26.75
CA ILE A 635 -9.51 -7.90 -27.66
C ILE A 635 -10.14 -9.29 -27.41
N ASP A 636 -10.02 -10.21 -28.36
CA ASP A 636 -10.45 -11.59 -28.19
C ASP A 636 -9.54 -12.37 -27.22
N TYR A 637 -10.12 -13.25 -26.41
CA TYR A 637 -9.36 -14.11 -25.48
C TYR A 637 -8.31 -14.98 -26.18
N SER A 638 -8.55 -15.40 -27.43
CA SER A 638 -7.56 -16.14 -28.22
C SER A 638 -6.24 -15.38 -28.39
N ILE A 639 -6.26 -14.04 -28.54
CA ILE A 639 -5.04 -13.23 -28.63
C ILE A 639 -4.28 -13.24 -27.29
N ALA A 640 -5.00 -13.08 -26.17
CA ALA A 640 -4.41 -13.05 -24.84
C ALA A 640 -3.85 -14.42 -24.41
N LEU A 641 -4.54 -15.52 -24.74
CA LEU A 641 -4.08 -16.88 -24.45
C LEU A 641 -2.96 -17.33 -25.39
N ASP A 642 -3.00 -16.95 -26.68
CA ASP A 642 -1.89 -17.15 -27.61
C ASP A 642 -0.63 -16.40 -27.18
N LEU A 643 -0.78 -15.21 -26.57
CA LEU A 643 0.33 -14.52 -25.92
C LEU A 643 0.76 -15.26 -24.66
N LEU A 644 -0.14 -15.51 -23.71
CA LEU A 644 0.18 -16.19 -22.44
C LEU A 644 0.93 -17.53 -22.66
N SER A 645 0.63 -18.26 -23.74
CA SER A 645 1.34 -19.50 -24.07
C SER A 645 2.87 -19.37 -24.27
N TYR A 646 3.44 -18.17 -24.50
CA TYR A 646 4.91 -18.03 -24.60
C TYR A 646 5.62 -18.20 -23.25
N ILE A 647 4.96 -17.94 -22.11
CA ILE A 647 5.65 -17.82 -20.81
C ILE A 647 6.31 -19.13 -20.33
N THR A 648 5.93 -20.28 -20.91
CA THR A 648 6.61 -21.56 -20.72
C THR A 648 8.12 -21.49 -21.04
N ASN A 649 8.54 -20.56 -21.91
CA ASN A 649 9.94 -20.32 -22.29
C ASN A 649 10.64 -19.26 -21.42
N ASP A 650 9.90 -18.47 -20.65
CA ASP A 650 10.44 -17.37 -19.85
C ASP A 650 10.64 -17.81 -18.39
N LEU A 651 11.75 -17.38 -17.78
CA LEU A 651 12.09 -17.67 -16.39
C LEU A 651 12.32 -16.38 -15.58
N ASP A 652 12.02 -15.20 -16.16
CA ASP A 652 12.16 -13.94 -15.44
C ASP A 652 11.04 -13.77 -14.40
N PHE A 653 11.46 -13.66 -13.14
CA PHE A 653 10.64 -13.38 -11.97
C PHE A 653 9.59 -12.27 -12.17
N ILE A 654 9.92 -11.17 -12.85
CA ILE A 654 9.00 -10.03 -13.05
C ILE A 654 7.88 -10.39 -14.02
N VAL A 655 8.17 -11.20 -15.06
CA VAL A 655 7.18 -11.66 -16.03
C VAL A 655 6.21 -12.65 -15.38
N TRP A 656 6.75 -13.62 -14.63
CA TRP A 656 5.92 -14.55 -13.87
C TRP A 656 5.08 -13.87 -12.80
N ARG A 657 5.62 -12.86 -12.11
CA ARG A 657 4.90 -12.12 -11.06
C ARG A 657 3.67 -11.38 -11.58
N ALA A 658 3.74 -10.81 -12.78
CA ALA A 658 2.56 -10.30 -13.48
C ALA A 658 1.60 -11.46 -13.87
N ALA A 659 2.10 -12.45 -14.60
CA ALA A 659 1.28 -13.57 -15.11
C ALA A 659 0.52 -14.32 -14.01
N ILE A 660 1.14 -14.58 -12.86
CA ILE A 660 0.53 -15.29 -11.72
C ILE A 660 -0.72 -14.56 -11.19
N THR A 661 -0.77 -13.23 -11.28
CA THR A 661 -1.89 -12.42 -10.79
C THR A 661 -3.13 -12.64 -11.66
N ASP A 662 -3.01 -12.52 -12.97
CA ASP A 662 -4.12 -12.75 -13.90
C ASP A 662 -4.49 -14.24 -14.01
N ILE A 663 -3.51 -15.15 -13.97
CA ILE A 663 -3.75 -16.60 -13.91
C ILE A 663 -4.60 -16.94 -12.68
N ARG A 664 -4.32 -16.37 -11.51
CA ARG A 664 -5.13 -16.59 -10.29
C ARG A 664 -6.55 -16.04 -10.41
N TYR A 665 -6.75 -14.93 -11.12
CA TYR A 665 -8.08 -14.40 -11.41
C TYR A 665 -8.86 -15.36 -12.33
N LEU A 666 -8.30 -15.74 -13.48
CA LEU A 666 -8.96 -16.67 -14.41
C LEU A 666 -9.20 -18.04 -13.77
N ASN A 667 -8.23 -18.57 -13.04
CA ASN A 667 -8.38 -19.84 -12.32
C ASN A 667 -9.43 -19.77 -11.21
N THR A 668 -9.62 -18.62 -10.57
CA THR A 668 -10.71 -18.39 -9.62
C THR A 668 -12.06 -18.45 -10.33
N ILE A 669 -12.23 -17.72 -11.42
CA ILE A 669 -13.52 -17.56 -12.08
C ILE A 669 -13.94 -18.84 -12.83
N LEU A 670 -12.99 -19.54 -13.45
CA LEU A 670 -13.22 -20.77 -14.21
C LEU A 670 -13.30 -22.04 -13.34
N VAL A 671 -13.10 -21.97 -12.02
CA VAL A 671 -13.09 -23.16 -11.13
C VAL A 671 -14.41 -23.93 -11.10
N SER A 672 -15.51 -23.27 -11.46
CA SER A 672 -16.85 -23.88 -11.54
C SER A 672 -17.22 -24.38 -12.94
N SER A 673 -16.30 -24.29 -13.91
CA SER A 673 -16.47 -24.74 -15.30
C SER A 673 -16.55 -26.26 -15.41
N GLU A 674 -17.42 -26.78 -16.29
CA GLU A 674 -17.39 -28.20 -16.66
C GLU A 674 -16.08 -28.59 -17.36
N ASN A 675 -15.38 -27.63 -17.98
CA ASN A 675 -14.11 -27.83 -18.68
C ASN A 675 -12.88 -27.33 -17.89
N TYR A 676 -13.00 -27.10 -16.58
CA TYR A 676 -11.88 -26.66 -15.73
C TYR A 676 -10.64 -27.57 -15.84
N VAL A 677 -10.81 -28.88 -16.09
CA VAL A 677 -9.70 -29.83 -16.31
C VAL A 677 -8.86 -29.47 -17.55
N SER A 678 -9.48 -29.00 -18.63
CA SER A 678 -8.77 -28.52 -19.83
C SER A 678 -7.97 -27.26 -19.54
N TRP A 679 -8.56 -26.34 -18.77
CA TRP A 679 -7.87 -25.13 -18.28
C TRP A 679 -6.68 -25.47 -17.37
N GLN A 680 -6.83 -26.41 -16.44
CA GLN A 680 -5.73 -26.91 -15.62
C GLN A 680 -4.62 -27.53 -16.48
N GLY A 681 -4.97 -28.34 -17.48
CA GLY A 681 -3.99 -28.92 -18.41
C GLY A 681 -3.17 -27.87 -19.18
N PHE A 682 -3.81 -26.77 -19.58
CA PHE A 682 -3.12 -25.62 -20.15
C PHE A 682 -2.16 -24.98 -19.14
N LEU A 683 -2.62 -24.66 -17.93
CA LEU A 683 -1.76 -24.05 -16.90
C LEU A 683 -0.60 -24.97 -16.47
N HIS A 684 -0.79 -26.29 -16.43
CA HIS A 684 0.28 -27.27 -16.19
C HIS A 684 1.37 -27.18 -17.26
N SER A 685 0.99 -26.99 -18.54
CA SER A 685 1.95 -26.82 -19.63
C SER A 685 2.78 -25.53 -19.48
N LEU A 686 2.17 -24.44 -19.00
CA LEU A 686 2.86 -23.17 -18.77
C LEU A 686 3.91 -23.28 -17.66
N ILE A 687 3.55 -23.82 -16.50
CA ILE A 687 4.41 -23.75 -15.31
C ILE A 687 5.47 -24.86 -15.23
N SER A 688 5.42 -25.86 -16.11
CA SER A 688 6.28 -27.05 -16.05
C SER A 688 7.78 -26.72 -15.94
N ASN A 689 8.32 -26.01 -16.93
CA ASN A 689 9.73 -25.61 -17.01
C ASN A 689 10.20 -24.79 -15.79
N VAL A 690 9.43 -23.79 -15.36
CA VAL A 690 9.79 -22.94 -14.22
C VAL A 690 9.70 -23.70 -12.88
N THR A 691 8.73 -24.61 -12.74
CA THR A 691 8.57 -25.46 -11.54
C THR A 691 9.71 -26.46 -11.41
N GLU A 692 10.09 -27.10 -12.52
CA GLU A 692 11.24 -28.02 -12.57
C GLU A 692 12.58 -27.30 -12.32
N THR A 693 12.72 -26.07 -12.82
CA THR A 693 13.93 -25.25 -12.62
C THR A 693 14.08 -24.79 -11.17
N LEU A 694 13.01 -24.29 -10.54
CA LEU A 694 13.08 -23.72 -9.19
C LEU A 694 13.11 -24.81 -8.10
N GLY A 695 12.30 -25.86 -8.23
CA GLY A 695 12.28 -27.04 -7.35
C GLY A 695 11.89 -26.78 -5.89
N TRP A 696 11.58 -27.86 -5.16
CA TRP A 696 11.18 -27.82 -3.74
C TRP A 696 12.34 -27.79 -2.74
N VAL A 697 13.59 -27.90 -3.21
CA VAL A 697 14.79 -27.87 -2.38
C VAL A 697 15.57 -26.60 -2.72
N PRO A 698 15.58 -25.57 -1.84
CA PRO A 698 16.35 -24.35 -2.05
C PRO A 698 17.84 -24.64 -2.21
N ASN A 699 18.51 -23.86 -3.06
CA ASN A 699 19.96 -23.91 -3.23
C ASN A 699 20.59 -22.75 -2.44
N THR A 700 21.66 -23.03 -1.69
CA THR A 700 22.43 -22.00 -0.96
C THR A 700 23.05 -20.91 -1.85
N ALA A 701 23.06 -21.12 -3.18
CA ALA A 701 23.51 -20.15 -4.18
C ALA A 701 22.36 -19.37 -4.85
N ASP A 702 21.09 -19.60 -4.46
CA ASP A 702 19.95 -18.84 -5.01
C ASP A 702 20.05 -17.36 -4.66
N ASP A 703 19.80 -16.49 -5.63
CA ASP A 703 19.69 -15.05 -5.39
C ASP A 703 18.32 -14.66 -4.79
N HIS A 704 18.22 -13.40 -4.36
CA HIS A 704 17.04 -12.90 -3.66
C HIS A 704 15.75 -13.00 -4.52
N PRO A 705 15.74 -12.59 -5.81
CA PRO A 705 14.60 -12.85 -6.68
C PRO A 705 14.25 -14.32 -6.85
N THR A 706 15.23 -15.22 -7.02
CA THR A 706 14.99 -16.67 -7.21
C THR A 706 14.27 -17.30 -6.01
N ARG A 707 14.65 -16.91 -4.79
CA ARG A 707 14.02 -17.38 -3.54
C ARG A 707 12.54 -16.98 -3.47
N ILE A 708 12.21 -15.73 -3.77
CA ILE A 708 10.82 -15.24 -3.81
C ILE A 708 10.06 -15.89 -4.99
N HIS A 709 10.69 -16.01 -6.16
CA HIS A 709 10.09 -16.60 -7.36
C HIS A 709 9.64 -18.05 -7.12
N ARG A 710 10.46 -18.83 -6.39
CA ARG A 710 10.14 -20.22 -5.98
C ARG A 710 8.87 -20.28 -5.13
N GLU A 711 8.73 -19.44 -4.10
CA GLU A 711 7.50 -19.38 -3.28
C GLU A 711 6.28 -19.19 -4.17
N GLN A 712 6.32 -18.19 -5.06
CA GLN A 712 5.16 -17.80 -5.87
C GLN A 712 4.77 -18.89 -6.88
N VAL A 713 5.74 -19.52 -7.53
CA VAL A 713 5.52 -20.59 -8.52
C VAL A 713 5.05 -21.88 -7.86
N LEU A 714 5.69 -22.32 -6.77
CA LEU A 714 5.28 -23.55 -6.08
C LEU A 714 3.89 -23.41 -5.45
N ASN A 715 3.56 -22.21 -4.95
CA ASN A 715 2.21 -21.93 -4.47
C ASN A 715 1.19 -22.00 -5.61
N LEU A 716 1.48 -21.41 -6.79
CA LEU A 716 0.61 -21.57 -7.97
C LEU A 716 0.50 -23.05 -8.39
N ALA A 717 1.60 -23.81 -8.37
CA ALA A 717 1.61 -25.23 -8.71
C ALA A 717 0.67 -26.05 -7.82
N CYS A 718 0.64 -25.77 -6.51
CA CYS A 718 -0.32 -26.38 -5.59
C CYS A 718 -1.76 -25.87 -5.81
N GLN A 719 -1.96 -24.59 -6.16
CA GLN A 719 -3.28 -24.01 -6.47
C GLN A 719 -3.95 -24.71 -7.66
N ILE A 720 -3.18 -25.06 -8.70
CA ILE A 720 -3.72 -25.61 -9.96
C ILE A 720 -3.69 -27.15 -10.04
N ASP A 721 -3.35 -27.85 -8.95
CA ASP A 721 -3.16 -29.31 -8.91
C ASP A 721 -2.05 -29.81 -9.85
N TYR A 722 -0.92 -29.11 -9.92
CA TYR A 722 0.24 -29.58 -10.67
C TYR A 722 0.79 -30.91 -10.08
N PRO A 723 1.09 -31.93 -10.92
CA PRO A 723 1.48 -33.25 -10.44
C PRO A 723 2.61 -33.24 -9.41
N GLY A 724 2.35 -33.84 -8.24
CA GLY A 724 3.31 -33.97 -7.15
C GLY A 724 3.53 -32.72 -6.28
N ALA A 725 3.02 -31.54 -6.67
CA ALA A 725 3.24 -30.30 -5.92
C ALA A 725 2.64 -30.35 -4.51
N ARG A 726 1.36 -30.74 -4.37
CA ARG A 726 0.71 -30.89 -3.04
C ARG A 726 1.41 -31.93 -2.19
N SER A 727 1.75 -33.10 -2.74
CA SER A 727 2.44 -34.16 -1.99
C SER A 727 3.85 -33.77 -1.52
N ALA A 728 4.54 -32.88 -2.22
CA ALA A 728 5.80 -32.31 -1.75
C ALA A 728 5.59 -31.35 -0.56
N ALA A 729 4.58 -30.48 -0.62
CA ALA A 729 4.20 -29.61 0.49
C ALA A 729 3.73 -30.41 1.72
N GLU A 730 2.86 -31.40 1.53
CA GLU A 730 2.40 -32.35 2.56
C GLU A 730 3.58 -33.07 3.23
N SER A 731 4.54 -33.58 2.45
CA SER A 731 5.73 -34.27 2.99
C SER A 731 6.61 -33.36 3.87
N LEU A 732 6.76 -32.08 3.49
CA LEU A 732 7.48 -31.08 4.29
C LEU A 732 6.70 -30.68 5.54
N PHE A 733 5.38 -30.57 5.44
CA PHE A 733 4.49 -30.28 6.56
C PHE A 733 4.51 -31.39 7.60
N ASP A 734 4.43 -32.67 7.18
CA ASP A 734 4.49 -33.82 8.07
C ASP A 734 5.82 -33.87 8.84
N LEU A 735 6.94 -33.58 8.16
CA LEU A 735 8.26 -33.49 8.78
C LEU A 735 8.36 -32.35 9.82
N TRP A 736 7.64 -31.25 9.60
CA TRP A 736 7.58 -30.11 10.51
C TRP A 736 6.63 -30.30 11.68
N ILE A 737 5.41 -30.76 11.44
CA ILE A 737 4.34 -30.82 12.45
C ILE A 737 4.63 -31.92 13.48
N THR A 738 5.31 -33.00 13.06
CA THR A 738 5.78 -34.09 13.93
C THR A 738 7.07 -33.76 14.69
N ASN A 739 7.80 -32.70 14.32
CA ASN A 739 9.02 -32.26 15.00
C ASN A 739 8.73 -31.09 15.96
N PRO A 740 8.80 -31.29 17.29
CA PRO A 740 8.52 -30.25 18.28
C PRO A 740 9.74 -29.41 18.69
N GLN A 741 10.91 -29.59 18.04
CA GLN A 741 12.17 -28.95 18.47
C GLN A 741 12.84 -28.06 17.41
N LEU A 742 12.54 -28.27 16.13
CA LEU A 742 13.10 -27.48 15.03
C LEU A 742 12.11 -27.44 13.88
N ASN A 743 12.03 -26.30 13.19
CA ASN A 743 11.38 -26.21 11.90
C ASN A 743 12.37 -26.58 10.76
N PRO A 744 12.16 -27.68 10.02
CA PRO A 744 13.01 -28.06 8.90
C PRO A 744 12.63 -27.36 7.58
N VAL A 745 11.53 -26.60 7.56
CA VAL A 745 11.02 -25.91 6.37
C VAL A 745 11.74 -24.56 6.23
N ASP A 746 12.35 -24.36 5.07
CA ASP A 746 12.95 -23.08 4.70
C ASP A 746 11.94 -21.92 4.87
N PRO A 747 12.31 -20.80 5.52
CA PRO A 747 11.43 -19.65 5.74
C PRO A 747 10.65 -19.17 4.51
N ASP A 748 11.22 -19.28 3.31
CA ASP A 748 10.55 -18.85 2.07
C ASP A 748 9.46 -19.83 1.60
N LEU A 749 9.50 -21.08 2.04
CA LEU A 749 8.51 -22.11 1.69
C LEU A 749 7.44 -22.31 2.77
N ARG A 750 7.59 -21.71 3.97
CA ARG A 750 6.65 -21.87 5.08
C ARG A 750 5.22 -21.47 4.71
N SER A 751 5.01 -20.38 3.97
CA SER A 751 3.67 -19.97 3.49
C SER A 751 2.97 -21.09 2.71
N VAL A 752 3.69 -21.71 1.78
CA VAL A 752 3.22 -22.77 0.90
C VAL A 752 3.00 -24.06 1.68
N VAL A 753 4.01 -24.50 2.43
CA VAL A 753 3.99 -25.76 3.18
C VAL A 753 2.91 -25.76 4.27
N TYR A 754 2.76 -24.65 5.01
CA TYR A 754 1.73 -24.53 6.04
C TYR A 754 0.33 -24.56 5.46
N CYS A 755 0.09 -23.79 4.39
CA CYS A 755 -1.22 -23.71 3.76
C CYS A 755 -1.63 -25.03 3.09
N TRP A 756 -0.73 -25.63 2.30
CA TRP A 756 -1.06 -26.82 1.53
C TRP A 756 -1.00 -28.11 2.37
N GLY A 757 -0.11 -28.17 3.36
CA GLY A 757 -0.04 -29.31 4.27
C GLY A 757 -1.21 -29.42 5.25
N VAL A 758 -1.82 -28.31 5.69
CA VAL A 758 -2.94 -28.34 6.64
C VAL A 758 -4.31 -28.60 5.98
N LYS A 759 -4.39 -28.65 4.65
CA LYS A 759 -5.65 -28.77 3.88
C LYS A 759 -6.58 -29.87 4.38
N THR A 760 -6.05 -31.09 4.50
CA THR A 760 -6.85 -32.32 4.74
C THR A 760 -6.54 -33.01 6.07
N VAL A 761 -5.82 -32.33 6.99
CA VAL A 761 -5.41 -32.92 8.27
C VAL A 761 -6.57 -32.97 9.28
N PRO A 762 -6.59 -33.94 10.22
CA PRO A 762 -7.57 -33.96 11.29
C PRO A 762 -7.38 -32.78 12.27
N GLU A 763 -8.45 -32.44 13.00
CA GLU A 763 -8.46 -31.34 13.98
C GLU A 763 -7.30 -31.44 14.99
N THR A 764 -6.93 -32.65 15.41
CA THR A 764 -5.80 -32.89 16.31
C THR A 764 -4.46 -32.38 15.79
N THR A 765 -4.27 -32.35 14.46
CA THR A 765 -3.05 -31.85 13.80
C THR A 765 -3.14 -30.34 13.59
N TRP A 766 -4.31 -29.84 13.23
CA TRP A 766 -4.60 -28.39 13.19
C TRP A 766 -4.38 -27.75 14.57
N ASP A 767 -4.82 -28.40 15.64
CA ASP A 767 -4.62 -27.95 17.02
C ASP A 767 -3.13 -27.87 17.42
N ILE A 768 -2.24 -28.71 16.87
CA ILE A 768 -0.78 -28.58 17.08
C ILE A 768 -0.29 -27.27 16.47
N MET A 769 -0.72 -26.96 15.25
CA MET A 769 -0.37 -25.71 14.56
C MET A 769 -0.96 -24.48 15.24
N TRP A 770 -2.19 -24.57 15.74
CA TRP A 770 -2.84 -23.53 16.55
C TRP A 770 -2.08 -23.26 17.86
N ASN A 771 -1.62 -24.31 18.56
CA ASN A 771 -0.77 -24.15 19.74
C ASN A 771 0.60 -23.52 19.38
N ARG A 772 1.17 -23.80 18.20
CA ARG A 772 2.37 -23.11 17.71
C ARG A 772 2.10 -21.63 17.43
N PHE A 773 0.94 -21.28 16.86
CA PHE A 773 0.52 -19.88 16.69
C PHE A 773 0.44 -19.16 18.04
N LEU A 774 -0.26 -19.74 19.03
CA LEU A 774 -0.40 -19.15 20.37
C LEU A 774 0.91 -19.02 21.17
N THR A 775 1.98 -19.68 20.74
CA THR A 775 3.28 -19.68 21.42
C THR A 775 4.42 -19.11 20.56
N ALA A 776 4.09 -18.56 19.38
CA ALA A 776 5.07 -17.93 18.49
C ALA A 776 5.62 -16.65 19.13
N SER A 777 6.94 -16.54 19.27
CA SER A 777 7.61 -15.35 19.81
C SER A 777 7.96 -14.31 18.74
N LEU A 778 7.82 -14.64 17.44
CA LEU A 778 8.22 -13.81 16.31
C LEU A 778 7.02 -13.50 15.41
N ALA A 779 6.66 -12.22 15.30
CA ALA A 779 5.45 -11.77 14.61
C ALA A 779 5.40 -12.13 13.10
N THR A 780 6.56 -12.34 12.44
CA THR A 780 6.58 -12.82 11.05
C THR A 780 6.12 -14.28 10.94
N GLU A 781 6.52 -15.13 11.90
CA GLU A 781 6.11 -16.55 11.96
C GLU A 781 4.65 -16.66 12.43
N GLU A 782 4.24 -15.86 13.42
CA GLU A 782 2.84 -15.74 13.86
C GLU A 782 1.89 -15.47 12.68
N ASN A 783 2.25 -14.53 11.78
CA ASN A 783 1.42 -14.22 10.62
C ASN A 783 1.35 -15.37 9.58
N LEU A 784 2.45 -16.11 9.39
CA LEU A 784 2.46 -17.29 8.52
C LEU A 784 1.59 -18.42 9.09
N LEU A 785 1.64 -18.64 10.40
CA LEU A 785 0.80 -19.63 11.07
C LEU A 785 -0.68 -19.25 11.00
N LEU A 786 -1.02 -17.99 11.31
CA LEU A 786 -2.38 -17.45 11.21
C LEU A 786 -2.97 -17.66 9.79
N ARG A 787 -2.21 -17.30 8.75
CA ARG A 787 -2.65 -17.49 7.35
C ARG A 787 -2.70 -18.95 6.94
N GLY A 788 -1.75 -19.78 7.40
CA GLY A 788 -1.72 -21.20 7.08
C GLY A 788 -2.91 -21.96 7.67
N LEU A 789 -3.26 -21.70 8.94
CA LEU A 789 -4.41 -22.31 9.65
C LEU A 789 -5.74 -22.15 8.90
N ALA A 790 -5.89 -21.08 8.14
CA ALA A 790 -7.06 -20.78 7.30
C ALA A 790 -7.17 -21.62 6.02
N CYS A 791 -6.18 -22.45 5.69
CA CYS A 791 -6.16 -23.27 4.48
C CYS A 791 -6.77 -24.67 4.62
N THR A 792 -7.22 -25.05 5.82
CA THR A 792 -7.97 -26.29 6.03
C THR A 792 -9.27 -26.30 5.21
N GLU A 793 -9.65 -27.46 4.68
CA GLU A 793 -10.90 -27.67 3.93
C GLU A 793 -12.01 -28.28 4.79
N ASN A 794 -11.77 -28.51 6.10
CA ASN A 794 -12.76 -29.04 7.02
C ASN A 794 -13.73 -27.92 7.49
N PRO A 795 -15.03 -27.97 7.15
CA PRO A 795 -15.98 -26.90 7.51
C PRO A 795 -16.11 -26.66 9.01
N GLU A 796 -16.01 -27.71 9.84
CA GLU A 796 -16.12 -27.59 11.30
C GLU A 796 -14.92 -26.83 11.89
N ILE A 797 -13.72 -27.03 11.32
CA ILE A 797 -12.51 -26.30 11.72
C ILE A 797 -12.56 -24.85 11.19
N ILE A 798 -13.07 -24.63 9.98
CA ILE A 798 -13.27 -23.28 9.43
C ILE A 798 -14.22 -22.47 10.33
N GLU A 799 -15.38 -23.02 10.71
CA GLU A 799 -16.32 -22.34 11.60
C GLU A 799 -15.71 -22.12 13.00
N LYS A 800 -15.03 -23.13 13.57
CA LYS A 800 -14.26 -22.98 14.83
C LYS A 800 -13.28 -21.80 14.74
N TYR A 801 -12.54 -21.68 13.64
CA TYR A 801 -11.51 -20.65 13.49
C TYR A 801 -12.08 -19.24 13.25
N LEU A 802 -13.16 -19.12 12.46
CA LEU A 802 -13.92 -17.88 12.31
C LEU A 802 -14.51 -17.40 13.64
N ARG A 803 -15.05 -18.32 14.45
CA ARG A 803 -15.55 -17.97 15.79
C ARG A 803 -14.43 -17.54 16.73
N LEU A 804 -13.26 -18.18 16.66
CA LEU A 804 -12.07 -17.75 17.41
C LEU A 804 -11.62 -16.34 17.01
N SER A 805 -11.70 -15.96 15.73
CA SER A 805 -11.29 -14.63 15.28
C SER A 805 -12.19 -13.49 15.78
N ILE A 806 -13.46 -13.76 16.12
CA ILE A 806 -14.36 -12.79 16.78
C ILE A 806 -14.56 -13.06 18.27
N THR A 807 -13.77 -13.95 18.88
CA THR A 807 -13.82 -14.22 20.34
C THR A 807 -12.75 -13.39 21.06
N PRO A 808 -13.12 -12.47 21.98
CA PRO A 808 -12.15 -11.72 22.78
C PRO A 808 -11.21 -12.63 23.56
N ASN A 809 -9.91 -12.33 23.53
CA ASN A 809 -8.84 -13.10 24.18
C ASN A 809 -8.65 -14.54 23.66
N SER A 810 -9.06 -14.84 22.41
CA SER A 810 -8.77 -16.13 21.75
C SER A 810 -7.28 -16.38 21.47
N GLY A 811 -6.46 -15.33 21.58
CA GLY A 811 -5.06 -15.30 21.14
C GLY A 811 -4.86 -14.59 19.80
N ILE A 812 -5.93 -14.40 19.02
CA ILE A 812 -5.90 -13.58 17.80
C ILE A 812 -6.09 -12.11 18.20
N ARG A 813 -5.16 -11.24 17.78
CA ARG A 813 -5.26 -9.79 17.99
C ARG A 813 -6.36 -9.19 17.12
N SER A 814 -7.05 -8.16 17.62
CA SER A 814 -8.13 -7.45 16.90
C SER A 814 -7.69 -6.91 15.53
N GLN A 815 -6.40 -6.55 15.38
CA GLN A 815 -5.79 -6.07 14.14
C GLN A 815 -5.64 -7.14 13.02
N ASP A 816 -5.84 -8.42 13.34
CA ASP A 816 -5.56 -9.58 12.49
C ASP A 816 -6.80 -10.48 12.25
N THR A 817 -7.95 -10.12 12.79
CA THR A 817 -9.22 -10.86 12.67
C THR A 817 -9.74 -10.90 11.24
N TYR A 818 -9.69 -9.76 10.53
CA TYR A 818 -9.99 -9.70 9.11
C TYR A 818 -8.98 -10.47 8.24
N THR A 819 -7.72 -10.61 8.70
CA THR A 819 -6.72 -11.48 8.04
C THR A 819 -7.17 -12.94 8.04
N VAL A 820 -7.78 -13.43 9.13
CA VAL A 820 -8.35 -14.78 9.19
C VAL A 820 -9.47 -14.96 8.17
N PHE A 821 -10.46 -14.06 8.18
CA PHE A 821 -11.57 -14.08 7.22
C PHE A 821 -11.08 -14.07 5.77
N SER A 822 -10.16 -13.14 5.45
CA SER A 822 -9.60 -13.00 4.11
C SER A 822 -8.76 -14.22 3.69
N ALA A 823 -8.00 -14.83 4.60
CA ALA A 823 -7.23 -16.03 4.31
C ALA A 823 -8.15 -17.24 4.01
N ILE A 824 -9.25 -17.41 4.76
CA ILE A 824 -10.25 -18.46 4.53
C ILE A 824 -10.95 -18.26 3.17
N LEU A 825 -11.33 -17.01 2.84
CA LEU A 825 -11.96 -16.68 1.57
C LEU A 825 -11.06 -16.97 0.36
N ASN A 826 -9.74 -16.82 0.53
CA ASN A 826 -8.76 -17.03 -0.53
C ASN A 826 -8.17 -18.46 -0.60
N SER A 827 -8.44 -19.33 0.37
CA SER A 827 -7.85 -20.69 0.42
C SER A 827 -8.61 -21.77 -0.37
N GLY A 828 -9.86 -21.50 -0.78
CA GLY A 828 -10.63 -22.39 -1.64
C GLY A 828 -12.01 -21.84 -2.00
N GLN A 829 -12.52 -22.19 -3.19
CA GLN A 829 -13.84 -21.71 -3.65
C GLN A 829 -15.00 -22.25 -2.82
N ASN A 830 -14.85 -23.47 -2.29
CA ASN A 830 -15.84 -24.12 -1.42
C ASN A 830 -16.10 -23.33 -0.11
N ASN A 831 -15.19 -22.41 0.26
CA ASN A 831 -15.32 -21.63 1.48
C ASN A 831 -16.31 -20.46 1.35
N VAL A 832 -16.70 -20.07 0.12
CA VAL A 832 -17.71 -19.02 -0.13
C VAL A 832 -19.01 -19.33 0.59
N ASP A 833 -19.50 -20.57 0.48
CA ASP A 833 -20.77 -20.99 1.07
C ASP A 833 -20.69 -21.04 2.60
N ILE A 834 -19.54 -21.48 3.14
CA ILE A 834 -19.25 -21.51 4.58
C ILE A 834 -19.24 -20.08 5.15
N LEU A 835 -18.62 -19.13 4.44
CA LEU A 835 -18.54 -17.73 4.86
C LEU A 835 -19.90 -17.01 4.76
N LEU A 836 -20.72 -17.31 3.74
CA LEU A 836 -22.09 -16.80 3.66
C LEU A 836 -22.94 -17.30 4.84
N ASN A 837 -22.87 -18.60 5.16
CA ASN A 837 -23.56 -19.19 6.31
C ASN A 837 -23.02 -18.63 7.65
N PHE A 838 -21.72 -18.38 7.75
CA PHE A 838 -21.12 -17.77 8.95
C PHE A 838 -21.64 -16.35 9.18
N ILE A 839 -21.66 -15.50 8.15
CA ILE A 839 -22.23 -14.15 8.29
C ILE A 839 -23.72 -14.22 8.64
N GLU A 840 -24.50 -15.07 7.97
CA GLU A 840 -25.93 -15.25 8.25
C GLU A 840 -26.20 -15.61 9.73
N ASN A 841 -25.44 -16.56 10.27
CA ASN A 841 -25.63 -17.08 11.63
C ASN A 841 -25.06 -16.16 12.72
N TYR A 842 -23.97 -15.43 12.43
CA TYR A 842 -23.19 -14.67 13.44
C TYR A 842 -23.15 -13.16 13.17
N THR A 843 -24.01 -12.60 12.31
CA THR A 843 -24.08 -11.16 11.98
C THR A 843 -24.01 -10.26 13.22
N ALA A 844 -24.79 -10.58 14.27
CA ALA A 844 -24.84 -9.78 15.50
C ALA A 844 -23.51 -9.83 16.27
N ASP A 845 -22.92 -11.02 16.43
CA ASP A 845 -21.65 -11.22 17.14
C ASP A 845 -20.49 -10.52 16.41
N ILE A 846 -20.47 -10.57 15.08
CA ILE A 846 -19.49 -9.84 14.25
C ILE A 846 -19.68 -8.32 14.44
N ALA A 847 -20.92 -7.83 14.34
CA ALA A 847 -21.21 -6.40 14.50
C ALA A 847 -20.88 -5.89 15.91
N GLU A 848 -21.11 -6.69 16.96
CA GLU A 848 -20.72 -6.35 18.34
C GLU A 848 -19.20 -6.31 18.48
N PHE A 849 -18.47 -7.29 17.92
CA PHE A 849 -17.00 -7.36 17.98
C PHE A 849 -16.31 -6.17 17.31
N TYR A 850 -16.76 -5.78 16.10
CA TYR A 850 -16.20 -4.65 15.36
C TYR A 850 -16.82 -3.29 15.73
N GLY A 851 -17.83 -3.26 16.62
CA GLY A 851 -18.52 -2.04 17.03
C GLY A 851 -19.48 -1.45 15.97
N GLY A 852 -19.85 -2.22 14.94
CA GLY A 852 -20.84 -1.82 13.95
C GLY A 852 -20.89 -2.71 12.69
N MET A 853 -21.82 -2.38 11.78
CA MET A 853 -22.04 -3.13 10.54
C MET A 853 -20.97 -2.90 9.44
N GLY A 854 -19.99 -2.02 9.67
CA GLY A 854 -18.98 -1.65 8.67
C GLY A 854 -18.20 -2.86 8.14
N ASP A 855 -17.62 -3.65 9.04
CA ASP A 855 -16.84 -4.82 8.67
C ASP A 855 -17.68 -5.96 8.09
N VAL A 856 -18.92 -6.15 8.54
CA VAL A 856 -19.86 -7.12 7.93
C VAL A 856 -20.11 -6.76 6.45
N ASN A 857 -20.30 -5.46 6.15
CA ASN A 857 -20.46 -5.00 4.78
C ASN A 857 -19.20 -5.24 3.93
N ASN A 858 -18.01 -5.00 4.48
CA ASN A 858 -16.74 -5.25 3.80
C ASN A 858 -16.52 -6.76 3.53
N MET A 859 -16.89 -7.62 4.49
CA MET A 859 -16.86 -9.08 4.33
C MET A 859 -17.81 -9.54 3.21
N LEU A 860 -19.04 -9.02 3.17
CA LEU A 860 -20.01 -9.34 2.10
C LEU A 860 -19.54 -8.89 0.71
N ILE A 861 -18.97 -7.69 0.57
CA ILE A 861 -18.37 -7.21 -0.68
C ILE A 861 -17.23 -8.13 -1.13
N SER A 862 -16.39 -8.57 -0.20
CA SER A 862 -15.27 -9.47 -0.48
C SER A 862 -15.76 -10.84 -0.98
N ILE A 863 -16.80 -11.40 -0.34
CA ILE A 863 -17.42 -12.65 -0.78
C ILE A 863 -18.05 -12.50 -2.16
N ALA A 864 -18.74 -11.39 -2.45
CA ALA A 864 -19.36 -11.17 -3.75
C ALA A 864 -18.33 -11.17 -4.90
N GLY A 865 -17.13 -10.63 -4.68
CA GLY A 865 -16.02 -10.71 -5.63
C GLY A 865 -15.52 -12.12 -5.95
N ARG A 866 -15.88 -13.11 -5.11
CA ARG A 866 -15.54 -14.53 -5.27
C ARG A 866 -16.68 -15.38 -5.81
N ILE A 867 -17.89 -14.85 -6.02
CA ILE A 867 -19.03 -15.64 -6.52
C ILE A 867 -18.81 -16.03 -7.99
N THR A 868 -18.99 -17.33 -8.30
CA THR A 868 -18.79 -17.91 -9.64
C THR A 868 -20.00 -18.68 -10.18
N ASN A 869 -21.06 -18.87 -9.39
CA ASN A 869 -22.25 -19.58 -9.84
C ASN A 869 -23.56 -18.97 -9.31
N GLN A 870 -24.66 -19.35 -9.94
CA GLN A 870 -26.00 -18.83 -9.66
C GLN A 870 -26.51 -19.16 -8.24
N GLN A 871 -26.17 -20.33 -7.69
CA GLN A 871 -26.62 -20.75 -6.36
C GLN A 871 -25.98 -19.88 -5.27
N GLN A 872 -24.70 -19.52 -5.44
CA GLN A 872 -23.99 -18.59 -4.57
C GLN A 872 -24.57 -17.17 -4.63
N LEU A 873 -24.96 -16.69 -5.82
CA LEU A 873 -25.64 -15.41 -5.96
C LEU A 873 -27.00 -15.41 -5.25
N GLU A 874 -27.78 -16.48 -5.41
CA GLU A 874 -29.07 -16.65 -4.72
C GLU A 874 -28.89 -16.65 -3.20
N LYS A 875 -27.88 -17.38 -2.68
CA LYS A 875 -27.57 -17.36 -1.24
C LYS A 875 -27.12 -15.98 -0.75
N LEU A 876 -26.32 -15.25 -1.53
CA LEU A 876 -25.95 -13.87 -1.21
C LEU A 876 -27.19 -12.93 -1.19
N GLN A 877 -28.15 -13.12 -2.09
CA GLN A 877 -29.42 -12.37 -2.09
C GLN A 877 -30.28 -12.68 -0.87
N GLU A 878 -30.37 -13.94 -0.44
CA GLU A 878 -31.03 -14.33 0.81
C GLU A 878 -30.39 -13.66 2.02
N VAL A 879 -29.06 -13.79 2.16
CA VAL A 879 -28.28 -13.18 3.26
C VAL A 879 -28.49 -11.66 3.27
N THR A 880 -28.25 -10.98 2.14
CA THR A 880 -28.38 -9.50 2.03
C THR A 880 -29.81 -8.97 2.19
N SER A 881 -30.84 -9.81 2.06
CA SER A 881 -32.25 -9.45 2.31
C SER A 881 -32.67 -9.61 3.78
N SER A 882 -31.82 -10.17 4.64
CA SER A 882 -32.11 -10.37 6.06
C SER A 882 -32.29 -9.04 6.80
N GLU A 883 -33.37 -8.92 7.58
CA GLU A 883 -33.62 -7.75 8.46
C GLU A 883 -32.46 -7.52 9.46
N ALA A 884 -31.69 -8.57 9.79
CA ALA A 884 -30.58 -8.50 10.73
C ALA A 884 -29.37 -7.70 10.20
N LEU A 885 -29.20 -7.56 8.88
CA LEU A 885 -28.04 -6.84 8.33
C LEU A 885 -28.18 -5.32 8.37
N GLY A 886 -29.41 -4.78 8.32
CA GLY A 886 -29.65 -3.33 8.34
C GLY A 886 -28.88 -2.51 7.29
N ALA A 887 -28.31 -3.16 6.27
CA ALA A 887 -27.35 -2.55 5.37
C ALA A 887 -28.02 -1.53 4.45
N SER A 888 -27.30 -0.46 4.12
CA SER A 888 -27.85 0.55 3.21
C SER A 888 -28.11 -0.07 1.84
N SER A 889 -29.20 0.35 1.18
CA SER A 889 -29.57 -0.16 -0.14
C SER A 889 -28.45 -0.01 -1.17
N ALA A 890 -27.61 1.02 -1.05
CA ALA A 890 -26.45 1.25 -1.91
C ALA A 890 -25.33 0.21 -1.70
N VAL A 891 -25.07 -0.22 -0.45
CA VAL A 891 -24.10 -1.29 -0.18
C VAL A 891 -24.60 -2.61 -0.74
N ILE A 892 -25.85 -2.98 -0.47
CA ILE A 892 -26.46 -4.21 -1.01
C ILE A 892 -26.41 -4.21 -2.54
N GLN A 893 -26.75 -3.09 -3.18
CA GLN A 893 -26.66 -2.93 -4.64
C GLN A 893 -25.24 -3.13 -5.17
N ARG A 894 -24.22 -2.51 -4.55
CA ARG A 894 -22.81 -2.71 -4.95
C ARG A 894 -22.38 -4.16 -4.81
N THR A 895 -22.67 -4.79 -3.66
CA THR A 895 -22.34 -6.19 -3.38
C THR A 895 -22.97 -7.13 -4.41
N LEU A 896 -24.27 -6.98 -4.69
CA LEU A 896 -24.95 -7.79 -5.71
C LEU A 896 -24.45 -7.48 -7.13
N GLN A 897 -24.13 -6.22 -7.45
CA GLN A 897 -23.56 -5.86 -8.75
C GLN A 897 -22.21 -6.54 -8.98
N THR A 898 -21.31 -6.57 -7.98
CA THR A 898 -20.01 -7.25 -8.06
C THR A 898 -20.16 -8.73 -8.41
N ALA A 899 -21.07 -9.45 -7.75
CA ALA A 899 -21.33 -10.86 -8.04
C ALA A 899 -21.94 -11.08 -9.43
N ASN A 900 -22.87 -10.22 -9.87
CA ASN A 900 -23.47 -10.31 -11.21
C ASN A 900 -22.44 -10.09 -12.33
N VAL A 901 -21.48 -9.16 -12.15
CA VAL A 901 -20.40 -8.92 -13.14
C VAL A 901 -19.55 -10.16 -13.37
N ASN A 902 -19.27 -10.96 -12.33
CA ASN A 902 -18.57 -12.24 -12.49
C ASN A 902 -19.39 -13.23 -13.34
N LEU A 903 -20.70 -13.39 -13.07
CA LEU A 903 -21.56 -14.32 -13.83
C LEU A 903 -21.76 -13.86 -15.28
N GLU A 904 -21.89 -12.56 -15.52
CA GLU A 904 -21.94 -11.99 -16.87
C GLU A 904 -20.63 -12.21 -17.62
N TRP A 905 -19.48 -12.06 -16.96
CA TRP A 905 -18.19 -12.40 -17.56
C TRP A 905 -18.11 -13.88 -17.94
N ILE A 906 -18.50 -14.79 -17.04
CA ILE A 906 -18.49 -16.24 -17.30
C ILE A 906 -19.34 -16.56 -18.53
N SER A 907 -20.60 -16.12 -18.54
CA SER A 907 -21.53 -16.39 -19.64
C SER A 907 -21.09 -15.83 -21.00
N ASN A 908 -20.21 -14.82 -21.03
CA ASN A 908 -19.75 -14.19 -22.26
C ASN A 908 -18.40 -14.72 -22.77
N TYR A 909 -17.50 -15.12 -21.86
CA TYR A 909 -16.10 -15.40 -22.20
C TYR A 909 -15.64 -16.84 -21.94
N GLU A 910 -16.26 -17.58 -21.01
CA GLU A 910 -15.94 -19.00 -20.78
C GLU A 910 -16.01 -19.82 -22.08
N PRO A 911 -17.08 -19.76 -22.91
CA PRO A 911 -17.16 -20.58 -24.13
C PRO A 911 -16.06 -20.26 -25.16
N LEU A 912 -15.55 -19.02 -25.18
CA LEU A 912 -14.47 -18.60 -26.08
C LEU A 912 -13.11 -19.12 -25.62
N ILE A 913 -12.91 -19.24 -24.31
CA ILE A 913 -11.72 -19.85 -23.71
C ILE A 913 -11.75 -21.37 -23.94
N GLU A 914 -12.91 -22.01 -23.77
CA GLU A 914 -13.11 -23.44 -24.05
C GLU A 914 -12.86 -23.80 -25.52
N GLU A 915 -13.37 -22.99 -26.47
CA GLU A 915 -13.12 -23.16 -27.90
C GLU A 915 -11.61 -23.11 -28.20
N TRP A 916 -10.90 -22.09 -27.70
CA TRP A 916 -9.45 -21.98 -27.88
C TRP A 916 -8.67 -23.14 -27.24
N LEU A 917 -9.04 -23.57 -26.02
CA LEU A 917 -8.41 -24.72 -25.35
C LEU A 917 -8.55 -26.00 -26.18
N SER A 918 -9.74 -26.23 -26.75
CA SER A 918 -10.02 -27.35 -27.65
C SER A 918 -9.20 -27.28 -28.94
N GLU A 919 -9.09 -26.10 -29.56
CA GLU A 919 -8.24 -25.87 -30.74
C GLU A 919 -6.74 -26.13 -30.49
N GLN A 920 -6.25 -25.78 -29.29
CA GLN A 920 -4.86 -26.10 -28.88
C GLN A 920 -4.66 -27.56 -28.44
N GLY A 921 -5.72 -28.38 -28.42
CA GLY A 921 -5.66 -29.81 -28.09
C GLY A 921 -5.80 -30.15 -26.60
N PHE A 922 -6.17 -29.19 -25.75
CA PHE A 922 -6.52 -29.43 -24.34
C PHE A 922 -7.96 -29.97 -24.24
N ILE A 923 -8.16 -31.22 -24.63
CA ILE A 923 -9.49 -31.86 -24.69
C ILE A 923 -9.73 -32.71 -23.43
N SER A 924 -10.88 -32.51 -22.79
CA SER A 924 -11.39 -33.37 -21.72
C SER A 924 -12.06 -34.61 -22.32
N ASP A 925 -11.46 -35.79 -22.16
CA ASP A 925 -12.04 -37.04 -22.64
C ASP A 925 -13.10 -37.52 -21.61
N SER A 926 -14.35 -37.01 -21.75
CA SER A 926 -15.46 -37.14 -20.78
C SER A 926 -16.01 -38.56 -20.56
N THR A 927 -15.23 -39.58 -20.90
CA THR A 927 -15.58 -41.01 -20.76
C THR A 927 -14.55 -41.85 -20.01
N ALA A 928 -13.41 -41.28 -19.62
CA ALA A 928 -12.38 -42.00 -18.85
C ALA A 928 -12.72 -42.06 -17.35
N ALA A 929 -13.27 -43.18 -16.89
CA ALA A 929 -13.34 -43.49 -15.46
C ALA A 929 -11.93 -43.56 -14.85
N PRO A 930 -11.73 -43.15 -13.59
CA PRO A 930 -10.39 -43.06 -12.98
C PRO A 930 -9.72 -44.44 -12.94
N VAL A 931 -8.61 -44.58 -13.66
CA VAL A 931 -7.77 -45.78 -13.61
C VAL A 931 -7.00 -45.75 -12.30
N VAL A 932 -7.46 -46.53 -11.32
CA VAL A 932 -6.71 -46.80 -10.10
C VAL A 932 -5.45 -47.61 -10.48
N THR A 933 -4.32 -46.92 -10.63
CA THR A 933 -3.00 -47.55 -10.75
C THR A 933 -2.61 -48.13 -9.41
N THR A 934 -2.94 -49.41 -9.19
CA THR A 934 -2.40 -50.19 -8.07
C THR A 934 -0.89 -50.30 -8.21
N LEU A 935 -0.15 -49.87 -7.18
CA LEU A 935 1.29 -50.13 -7.07
C LEU A 935 1.57 -51.64 -7.09
N PRO A 936 2.67 -52.09 -7.72
CA PRO A 936 3.09 -53.50 -7.64
C PRO A 936 3.57 -53.84 -6.22
N PRO A 937 3.29 -55.06 -5.73
CA PRO A 937 3.79 -55.50 -4.44
C PRO A 937 5.27 -55.92 -4.49
N ASP A 938 5.89 -55.89 -3.31
CA ASP A 938 7.16 -56.52 -2.93
C ASP A 938 8.46 -56.06 -3.63
N VAL A 939 9.26 -55.28 -2.89
CA VAL A 939 10.71 -55.46 -2.84
C VAL A 939 11.11 -55.70 -1.39
N GLU A 940 11.90 -56.75 -1.17
CA GLU A 940 12.13 -57.37 0.13
C GLU A 940 12.89 -56.51 1.14
N THR A 941 12.49 -56.65 2.42
CA THR A 941 13.24 -56.16 3.57
C THR A 941 14.60 -56.86 3.68
N THR A 942 15.69 -56.12 3.48
CA THR A 942 17.03 -56.56 3.89
C THR A 942 17.44 -55.83 5.16
N THR A 943 17.27 -56.51 6.30
CA THR A 943 17.85 -56.09 7.57
C THR A 943 19.36 -56.16 7.52
N LEU A 944 20.05 -55.08 7.88
CA LEU A 944 21.47 -55.10 8.21
C LEU A 944 21.68 -54.50 9.60
N GLU A 945 22.34 -55.28 10.44
CA GLU A 945 22.54 -55.02 11.86
C GLU A 945 23.61 -53.95 12.14
N SER A 946 23.69 -53.59 13.42
CA SER A 946 24.64 -52.67 14.04
C SER A 946 26.10 -52.86 13.61
N GLY A 947 26.79 -51.74 13.40
CA GLY A 947 28.23 -51.72 13.10
C GLY A 947 28.84 -50.33 13.15
N ALA A 948 28.94 -49.73 14.34
CA ALA A 948 29.72 -48.51 14.52
C ALA A 948 31.22 -48.78 14.24
N PRO A 949 31.93 -47.80 13.69
CA PRO A 949 33.17 -47.40 14.36
C PRO A 949 33.21 -45.91 14.68
N VAL A 950 33.66 -45.62 15.90
CA VAL A 950 34.08 -44.29 16.33
C VAL A 950 35.31 -43.89 15.52
N LEU A 951 35.29 -42.68 14.92
CA LEU A 951 36.51 -42.00 14.48
C LEU A 951 36.56 -40.60 15.09
N THR A 952 37.58 -40.40 15.91
CA THR A 952 37.79 -39.22 16.74
C THR A 952 38.47 -38.08 15.97
N SER A 953 37.96 -36.86 16.16
CA SER A 953 38.70 -35.59 16.23
C SER A 953 39.83 -35.30 15.23
N SER A 954 39.69 -34.22 14.47
CA SER A 954 40.83 -33.38 14.06
C SER A 954 40.38 -31.91 14.00
N LEU A 955 40.90 -31.08 14.90
CA LEU A 955 40.82 -29.62 14.74
C LEU A 955 41.69 -29.20 13.55
N PHE A 956 41.23 -28.23 12.77
CA PHE A 956 42.14 -27.31 12.09
C PHE A 956 41.64 -25.87 12.23
N LEU A 957 42.35 -25.10 13.06
CA LEU A 957 42.37 -23.64 13.02
C LEU A 957 43.27 -23.21 11.87
N ILE A 958 42.74 -22.43 10.91
CA ILE A 958 43.55 -21.47 10.14
C ILE A 958 42.78 -20.15 10.12
N SER A 959 43.47 -19.08 10.47
CA SER A 959 42.97 -17.72 10.52
C SER A 959 43.55 -16.86 9.40
N SER A 960 42.89 -15.71 9.15
CA SER A 960 43.51 -14.43 8.75
C SER A 960 43.76 -14.07 7.26
N PHE A 961 42.94 -13.10 6.81
CA PHE A 961 43.34 -11.76 6.29
C PHE A 961 43.50 -11.43 4.77
N VAL A 962 43.09 -10.17 4.47
CA VAL A 962 43.44 -9.21 3.37
C VAL A 962 42.54 -9.10 2.11
N ALA A 963 41.51 -8.22 2.21
CA ALA A 963 41.32 -6.91 1.54
C ALA A 963 41.63 -6.61 0.04
N MET A 964 40.96 -5.54 -0.43
CA MET A 964 41.02 -4.80 -1.73
C MET A 964 40.26 -5.44 -2.91
N ALA A 965 39.62 -4.67 -3.80
CA ALA A 965 39.82 -3.25 -4.12
C ALA A 965 38.54 -2.41 -4.36
N MET A 966 38.61 -1.14 -3.94
CA MET A 966 37.89 -0.02 -4.56
C MET A 966 38.85 0.77 -5.48
N SER A 967 38.28 1.70 -6.25
CA SER A 967 38.91 2.79 -7.04
C SER A 967 39.43 2.50 -8.46
N ASN A 968 38.73 3.11 -9.43
CA ASN A 968 39.20 3.95 -10.55
C ASN A 968 38.14 3.83 -11.68
N TYR A 969 37.53 4.90 -12.20
CA TYR A 969 38.16 6.11 -12.73
C TYR A 969 37.33 7.39 -12.56
N VAL A 970 38.02 8.53 -12.54
CA VAL A 970 37.51 9.90 -12.77
C VAL A 970 38.30 10.49 -13.95
N ILE A 971 37.80 11.58 -14.56
CA ILE A 971 38.39 12.38 -15.66
C ILE A 971 38.19 11.69 -17.04
N THR A 972 37.32 12.17 -17.94
CA THR A 972 37.01 13.56 -18.35
C THR A 972 35.52 13.85 -18.51
#